data_AF-A0A4Z1FNH4-F1
#
_entry.id   AF-A0A4Z1FNH4-F1
#
_cell.length_a   1.000
_cell.length_b   1.000
_cell.length_c   1.000
_cell.angle_alpha   90.00
_cell.angle_beta   90.00
_cell.angle_gamma   90.00
#
_symmetry.space_group_name_H-M   'P 1'
#
loop_
_entity.id
_entity.type
_entity.pdbx_description
1 polymer ?
#
loop_
_entity_poly.entity_id
_entity_poly.type
_entity_poly.pdbx_seq_one_letter_code
_entity_poly.pdbx_strand_id
1 'polypeptide(L)'
;MSSRISLQQPYVVATLPRSKQAQYVVGEVFGGSPGSKKRKRSELAVGIHGEGVNLYDVSSSKLLTSYALPPGTSFSCPPYSSRSKTTKNKTERRTYVSTSGSEDQITLFHDITEGTSTSQSTTVTHKLSQSKAPVVHLGALASSGLDAIKKSDILIVKKDGEIQCLDGESLQLLWSSPATALGRASSMTMSNIDVEYAHITNAYSAGQGILKGRQDVFAFFPQEVTEDGFNPDIIIVITKSTVQEAGDSVRTLHIVALPRKATTYLNGTTHSVESLLDAPLPIHKAPKKKVTVGKASFGINVSAGILQILEAEVLTTLDLHDTFPKIQSEINTPGTGSFLRLSSTSIIMSTQQAISILNPKYESVLATIKLDDETNKESLKRKRDSDDKQRPRLDIPAQFISYYPKLGTALAISDNELVAVQVDFQPGQGSKSRAFGLLIDSLGCSDPQVVRSKPGKEPSHGKWLFVDHYLPGSMGMKEDAWVNVTREPERCVKSGDTAAFEKALGSKFDQDWSTETSENPADKIAKIEPSEVDRRWILYALSKIFSWSQNLEGMYELSIVFYPPRLFRWLLQTGNMTILNIESALRQEIRTSLSGPIPAGQLVNAIVKLDREMELLLHLVSSNLLGAAELLHAIRNLMETMDLFELGDSSSPKQALLTNGEDTPLENDNAEEEVQRLEAEAEDDLQLAEFQLGEGSGVRGEALNVALSKLYTCPDNNITEALQTTFTSQETVSLIYILRVELAKGGWTGRYLDILELDDDEVEAPDNSIILISSLLNNCIDALAAGGWLTGNARLINGDQSESEGFIGTLKMEVSAALEGIETAVYLKGLTSEMVRYGDSVLKTLGNEDTGRMAKSILTLPSGEKDLSILPIGLKAEKQISRLRVGAGGEIQKRSKRDIGRLLSRQVGKYTRERIVL
;
A
#
# COMPACT_ATOMS: atom_id res chain seq x y z
N MET A 1 -0.43 0.61 8.17
CA MET A 1 -0.19 0.67 6.71
C MET A 1 -1.39 0.12 5.97
N SER A 2 -2.03 0.95 5.14
CA SER A 2 -3.29 0.68 4.43
C SER A 2 -3.01 0.11 3.04
N SER A 3 -3.61 -1.01 2.65
CA SER A 3 -3.71 -1.37 1.22
C SER A 3 -4.75 -0.44 0.59
N ARG A 4 -4.33 0.69 0.01
CA ARG A 4 -5.26 1.63 -0.65
C ARG A 4 -5.56 1.08 -2.05
N ILE A 5 -6.80 0.67 -2.28
CA ILE A 5 -7.35 0.48 -3.63
C ILE A 5 -7.84 1.86 -4.06
N SER A 6 -7.41 2.34 -5.23
CA SER A 6 -7.88 3.60 -5.80
C SER A 6 -8.60 3.38 -7.11
N LEU A 7 -9.70 4.10 -7.29
CA LEU A 7 -10.47 4.20 -8.53
C LEU A 7 -10.13 5.53 -9.21
N GLN A 8 -9.83 5.49 -10.51
CA GLN A 8 -9.72 6.71 -11.31
C GLN A 8 -11.06 7.05 -11.98
N GLN A 9 -11.18 8.30 -12.46
CA GLN A 9 -12.36 8.71 -13.22
C GLN A 9 -12.55 7.87 -14.49
N PRO A 10 -13.79 7.47 -14.82
CA PRO A 10 -14.08 6.75 -16.05
C PRO A 10 -13.72 7.57 -17.29
N TYR A 11 -13.17 6.93 -18.33
CA TYR A 11 -12.84 7.56 -19.61
C TYR A 11 -13.39 6.77 -20.80
N VAL A 12 -13.61 7.44 -21.94
CA VAL A 12 -14.17 6.82 -23.15
C VAL A 12 -13.06 6.13 -23.96
N VAL A 13 -13.20 4.82 -24.19
CA VAL A 13 -12.32 4.00 -25.04
C VAL A 13 -12.71 4.12 -26.51
N ALA A 14 -14.00 3.99 -26.80
CA ALA A 14 -14.52 4.07 -28.17
C ALA A 14 -16.00 4.45 -28.18
N THR A 15 -16.41 5.26 -29.15
CA THR A 15 -17.84 5.52 -29.41
C THR A 15 -18.39 4.46 -30.35
N LEU A 16 -19.39 3.73 -29.88
CA LEU A 16 -20.08 2.70 -30.65
C LEU A 16 -21.10 3.34 -31.61
N PRO A 17 -21.27 2.77 -32.81
CA PRO A 17 -22.35 3.13 -33.73
C PRO A 17 -23.73 3.07 -33.05
N ARG A 18 -24.58 4.05 -33.34
CA ARG A 18 -25.94 4.12 -32.75
C ARG A 18 -26.87 3.13 -33.43
N SER A 19 -27.41 2.19 -32.67
CA SER A 19 -28.49 1.31 -33.14
C SER A 19 -29.86 1.89 -32.79
N LYS A 20 -30.88 1.58 -33.61
CA LYS A 20 -32.29 1.97 -33.39
C LYS A 20 -32.90 1.27 -32.17
N GLN A 21 -32.36 0.12 -31.80
CA GLN A 21 -32.64 -0.59 -30.56
C GLN A 21 -31.33 -0.54 -29.76
N ALA A 22 -31.24 0.36 -28.78
CA ALA A 22 -30.01 0.64 -28.01
C ALA A 22 -29.62 -0.52 -27.08
N GLN A 23 -29.23 -1.66 -27.66
CA GLN A 23 -28.77 -2.83 -26.95
C GLN A 23 -27.52 -3.35 -27.65
N TYR A 24 -26.39 -3.35 -26.95
CA TYR A 24 -25.13 -3.89 -27.46
C TYR A 24 -24.91 -5.25 -26.80
N VAL A 25 -24.41 -6.21 -27.57
CA VAL A 25 -24.07 -7.53 -27.02
C VAL A 25 -22.58 -7.75 -27.14
N VAL A 26 -21.89 -7.84 -26.01
CA VAL A 26 -20.42 -7.86 -25.98
C VAL A 26 -19.89 -9.19 -25.50
N GLY A 27 -18.96 -9.75 -26.27
CA GLY A 27 -18.24 -10.97 -25.95
C GLY A 27 -16.74 -10.75 -25.80
N GLU A 28 -16.11 -11.58 -24.97
CA GLU A 28 -14.66 -11.57 -24.76
C GLU A 28 -13.93 -12.30 -25.89
N VAL A 29 -12.72 -11.84 -26.21
CA VAL A 29 -11.86 -12.50 -27.20
C VAL A 29 -10.82 -13.37 -26.48
N PHE A 30 -10.75 -14.64 -26.86
CA PHE A 30 -9.78 -15.59 -26.33
C PHE A 30 -8.62 -15.81 -27.29
N GLY A 31 -7.42 -16.09 -26.78
CA GLY A 31 -6.29 -16.47 -27.63
C GLY A 31 -5.40 -17.54 -27.04
N GLY A 32 -4.72 -18.28 -27.92
CA GLY A 32 -3.81 -19.38 -27.57
C GLY A 32 -3.18 -19.99 -28.81
N SER A 33 -2.07 -20.72 -28.66
CA SER A 33 -1.59 -21.62 -29.72
C SER A 33 -2.42 -22.92 -29.70
N PRO A 34 -2.54 -23.65 -30.82
CA PRO A 34 -3.11 -25.00 -30.83
C PRO A 34 -2.49 -25.86 -29.73
N GLY A 35 -3.30 -26.57 -28.95
CA GLY A 35 -2.85 -27.38 -27.81
C GLY A 35 -2.50 -26.62 -26.52
N SER A 36 -2.59 -25.29 -26.48
CA SER A 36 -2.34 -24.49 -25.26
C SER A 36 -3.62 -23.96 -24.61
N LYS A 37 -3.56 -23.68 -23.31
CA LYS A 37 -4.67 -23.08 -22.53
C LYS A 37 -5.11 -21.75 -23.17
N LYS A 38 -6.39 -21.64 -23.53
CA LYS A 38 -7.00 -20.41 -24.02
C LYS A 38 -6.90 -19.33 -22.93
N ARG A 39 -6.34 -18.17 -23.25
CA ARG A 39 -6.20 -17.02 -22.35
C ARG A 39 -6.99 -15.84 -22.90
N LYS A 40 -7.71 -15.15 -22.01
CA LYS A 40 -8.42 -13.90 -22.33
C LYS A 40 -7.43 -12.85 -22.86
N ARG A 41 -7.74 -12.22 -23.99
CA ARG A 41 -6.96 -11.15 -24.63
C ARG A 41 -7.61 -9.80 -24.35
N SER A 42 -6.84 -8.71 -24.36
CA SER A 42 -7.32 -7.32 -24.25
C SER A 42 -8.09 -6.85 -25.50
N GLU A 43 -8.90 -7.73 -26.09
CA GLU A 43 -9.74 -7.47 -27.26
C GLU A 43 -11.19 -7.79 -26.88
N LEU A 44 -12.15 -7.08 -27.47
CA LEU A 44 -13.59 -7.26 -27.29
C LEU A 44 -14.30 -7.41 -28.63
N ALA A 45 -15.33 -8.26 -28.69
CA ALA A 45 -16.24 -8.38 -29.82
C ALA A 45 -17.59 -7.77 -29.46
N VAL A 46 -17.98 -6.70 -30.15
CA VAL A 46 -19.22 -5.95 -29.92
C VAL A 46 -20.19 -6.22 -31.06
N GLY A 47 -21.29 -6.91 -30.77
CA GLY A 47 -22.42 -7.08 -31.68
C GLY A 47 -23.37 -5.89 -31.58
N ILE A 48 -23.66 -5.26 -32.72
CA ILE A 48 -24.53 -4.09 -32.87
C ILE A 48 -25.76 -4.49 -33.70
N HIS A 49 -26.94 -4.50 -33.09
CA HIS A 49 -28.18 -4.88 -33.77
C HIS A 49 -28.40 -4.06 -35.05
N GLY A 50 -28.66 -4.74 -36.16
CA GLY A 50 -28.92 -4.12 -37.47
C GLY A 50 -27.69 -3.53 -38.18
N GLU A 51 -26.47 -3.77 -37.70
CA GLU A 51 -25.24 -3.28 -38.36
C GLU A 51 -24.22 -4.39 -38.55
N GLY A 52 -23.76 -5.02 -37.47
CA GLY A 52 -22.63 -5.94 -37.57
C GLY A 52 -21.93 -6.26 -36.26
N VAL A 53 -20.74 -6.85 -36.39
CA VAL A 53 -19.86 -7.24 -35.26
C VAL A 53 -18.53 -6.52 -35.41
N ASN A 54 -18.17 -5.74 -34.41
CA ASN A 54 -16.96 -4.94 -34.37
C ASN A 54 -15.99 -5.49 -33.32
N LEU A 55 -14.73 -5.70 -33.71
CA LEU A 55 -13.66 -6.14 -32.82
C LEU A 55 -12.81 -4.95 -32.41
N TYR A 56 -12.72 -4.66 -31.11
CA TYR A 56 -11.94 -3.56 -30.56
C TYR A 56 -10.75 -4.08 -29.78
N ASP A 57 -9.59 -3.42 -29.91
CA ASP A 57 -8.47 -3.57 -28.98
C ASP A 57 -8.61 -2.52 -27.88
N VAL A 58 -8.75 -3.01 -26.65
CA VAL A 58 -8.93 -2.18 -25.46
C VAL A 58 -7.66 -1.40 -25.15
N SER A 59 -6.49 -2.00 -25.36
CA SER A 59 -5.22 -1.40 -24.99
C SER A 59 -4.82 -0.24 -25.90
N SER A 60 -5.16 -0.34 -27.19
CA SER A 60 -4.87 0.71 -28.18
C SER A 60 -6.07 1.58 -28.53
N SER A 61 -7.25 1.30 -27.98
CA SER A 61 -8.52 1.98 -28.28
C SER A 61 -8.83 2.01 -29.79
N LYS A 62 -8.49 0.93 -30.51
CA LYS A 62 -8.63 0.83 -31.98
C LYS A 62 -9.64 -0.23 -32.40
N LEU A 63 -10.41 0.08 -33.44
CA LEU A 63 -11.20 -0.90 -34.17
C LEU A 63 -10.25 -1.77 -35.02
N LEU A 64 -10.29 -3.09 -34.82
CA LEU A 64 -9.47 -4.07 -35.52
C LEU A 64 -10.14 -4.58 -36.79
N THR A 65 -11.40 -5.00 -36.69
CA THR A 65 -12.13 -5.65 -37.79
C THR A 65 -13.63 -5.46 -37.58
N SER A 66 -14.39 -5.30 -38.67
CA SER A 66 -15.84 -5.13 -38.66
C SER A 66 -16.48 -6.10 -39.65
N TYR A 67 -17.46 -6.88 -39.20
CA TYR A 67 -18.25 -7.78 -40.05
C TYR A 67 -19.66 -7.22 -40.19
N ALA A 68 -20.05 -6.84 -41.41
CA ALA A 68 -21.39 -6.32 -41.67
C ALA A 68 -22.43 -7.45 -41.66
N LEU A 69 -23.59 -7.17 -41.07
CA LEU A 69 -24.76 -8.04 -41.08
C LEU A 69 -25.96 -7.32 -41.70
N PRO A 70 -26.96 -8.05 -42.22
CA PRO A 70 -28.15 -7.42 -42.77
C PRO A 70 -28.90 -6.57 -41.72
N PRO A 71 -29.49 -5.42 -42.10
CA PRO A 71 -30.04 -4.45 -41.15
C PRO A 71 -31.27 -4.92 -40.36
N GLY A 72 -31.90 -6.03 -40.76
CA GLY A 72 -32.99 -6.67 -40.03
C GLY A 72 -32.57 -7.77 -39.05
N THR A 73 -31.27 -7.91 -38.76
CA THR A 73 -30.76 -8.96 -37.86
C THR A 73 -30.51 -8.45 -36.44
N SER A 74 -30.83 -9.29 -35.46
CA SER A 74 -30.59 -9.01 -34.05
C SER A 74 -29.84 -10.17 -33.38
N PHE A 75 -28.85 -9.86 -32.52
CA PHE A 75 -28.09 -10.87 -31.79
C PHE A 75 -28.92 -11.49 -30.67
N SER A 76 -28.89 -12.82 -30.54
CA SER A 76 -29.55 -13.49 -29.41
C SER A 76 -28.64 -13.62 -28.18
N CYS A 77 -27.33 -13.71 -28.39
CA CYS A 77 -26.32 -13.86 -27.34
C CYS A 77 -25.01 -13.13 -27.69
N PRO A 78 -24.09 -12.96 -26.72
CA PRO A 78 -22.76 -12.42 -26.97
C PRO A 78 -21.98 -13.19 -28.06
N PRO A 79 -21.24 -12.49 -28.93
CA PRO A 79 -20.38 -13.12 -29.92
C PRO A 79 -19.22 -13.86 -29.24
N TYR A 80 -18.81 -15.00 -29.78
CA TYR A 80 -17.62 -15.72 -29.32
C TYR A 80 -16.49 -15.55 -30.33
N SER A 81 -15.36 -14.97 -29.92
CA SER A 81 -14.20 -14.80 -30.81
C SER A 81 -12.94 -15.44 -30.24
N SER A 82 -12.20 -16.11 -31.10
CA SER A 82 -10.94 -16.74 -30.77
C SER A 82 -9.85 -16.39 -31.78
N ARG A 83 -8.64 -16.14 -31.27
CA ARG A 83 -7.46 -15.77 -32.05
C ARG A 83 -6.31 -16.74 -31.77
N SER A 84 -5.91 -17.51 -32.76
CA SER A 84 -4.81 -18.47 -32.65
C SER A 84 -3.63 -18.08 -33.53
N LYS A 85 -2.41 -18.24 -32.99
CA LYS A 85 -1.19 -18.18 -33.80
C LYS A 85 -0.85 -19.60 -34.24
N THR A 86 -0.99 -19.88 -35.54
CA THR A 86 -0.71 -21.19 -36.12
C THR A 86 0.76 -21.34 -36.48
N THR A 87 1.39 -20.25 -36.96
CA THR A 87 2.86 -20.15 -37.13
C THR A 87 3.34 -18.77 -36.65
N LYS A 88 4.65 -18.50 -36.69
CA LYS A 88 5.20 -17.18 -36.28
C LYS A 88 4.56 -16.00 -37.04
N ASN A 89 4.23 -16.21 -38.32
CA ASN A 89 3.73 -15.17 -39.21
C ASN A 89 2.25 -15.34 -39.60
N LYS A 90 1.63 -16.48 -39.26
CA LYS A 90 0.22 -16.78 -39.57
C LYS A 90 -0.64 -16.71 -38.32
N THR A 91 -1.56 -15.76 -38.32
CA THR A 91 -2.60 -15.64 -37.29
C THR A 91 -3.95 -15.92 -37.90
N GLU A 92 -4.76 -16.68 -37.18
CA GLU A 92 -6.11 -17.08 -37.56
C GLU A 92 -7.10 -16.55 -36.51
N ARG A 93 -8.20 -15.97 -36.96
CA ARG A 93 -9.28 -15.48 -36.11
C ARG A 93 -10.59 -16.10 -36.52
N ARG A 94 -11.34 -16.60 -35.55
CA ARG A 94 -12.69 -17.14 -35.74
C ARG A 94 -13.66 -16.42 -34.84
N THR A 95 -14.70 -15.84 -35.43
CA THR A 95 -15.75 -15.12 -34.73
C THR A 95 -17.09 -15.75 -35.05
N TYR A 96 -17.74 -16.31 -34.03
CA TYR A 96 -19.03 -16.97 -34.13
C TYR A 96 -20.10 -16.06 -33.55
N VAL A 97 -21.19 -15.87 -34.28
CA VAL A 97 -22.33 -15.07 -33.85
C VAL A 97 -23.63 -15.81 -34.05
N SER A 98 -24.55 -15.63 -33.12
CA SER A 98 -25.94 -16.08 -33.28
C SER A 98 -26.83 -14.88 -33.54
N THR A 99 -27.58 -14.96 -34.64
CA THR A 99 -28.46 -13.89 -35.10
C THR A 99 -29.87 -14.44 -35.32
N SER A 100 -30.85 -13.63 -34.94
CA SER A 100 -32.28 -13.84 -35.17
C SER A 100 -32.78 -12.76 -36.12
N GLY A 101 -33.45 -13.19 -37.19
CA GLY A 101 -33.96 -12.33 -38.27
C GLY A 101 -35.19 -12.96 -38.90
N SER A 102 -35.13 -13.33 -40.18
CA SER A 102 -36.16 -14.17 -40.80
C SER A 102 -36.13 -15.61 -40.29
N GLU A 103 -34.92 -16.10 -39.97
CA GLU A 103 -34.65 -17.41 -39.39
C GLU A 103 -33.50 -17.26 -38.38
N ASP A 104 -33.47 -18.11 -37.36
CA ASP A 104 -32.35 -18.17 -36.42
C ASP A 104 -31.16 -18.87 -37.07
N GLN A 105 -30.00 -18.22 -37.04
CA GLN A 105 -28.81 -18.71 -37.72
C GLN A 105 -27.53 -18.42 -36.92
N ILE A 106 -26.52 -19.24 -37.16
CA ILE A 106 -25.16 -19.06 -36.63
C ILE A 106 -24.24 -18.78 -37.80
N THR A 107 -23.45 -17.72 -37.68
CA THR A 107 -22.48 -17.30 -38.70
C THR A 107 -21.08 -17.35 -38.10
N LEU A 108 -20.17 -18.01 -38.82
CA LEU A 108 -18.73 -18.02 -38.57
C LEU A 108 -18.07 -17.06 -39.57
N PHE A 109 -17.38 -16.07 -39.04
CA PHE A 109 -16.39 -15.27 -39.76
C PHE A 109 -15.00 -15.79 -39.46
N HIS A 110 -14.26 -16.14 -40.50
CA HIS A 110 -12.94 -16.74 -40.37
C HIS A 110 -11.91 -15.95 -41.19
N ASP A 111 -10.99 -15.31 -40.46
CA ASP A 111 -9.94 -14.47 -41.04
C ASP A 111 -8.56 -15.10 -40.83
N ILE A 112 -7.76 -15.09 -41.90
CA ILE A 112 -6.36 -15.52 -41.88
C ILE A 112 -5.49 -14.34 -42.29
N THR A 113 -4.53 -14.00 -41.44
CA THR A 113 -3.52 -12.96 -41.69
C THR A 113 -2.13 -13.60 -41.75
N GLU A 114 -1.44 -13.47 -42.88
CA GLU A 114 -0.05 -13.92 -43.08
C GLU A 114 0.88 -12.71 -43.28
N GLY A 115 1.67 -12.37 -42.26
CA GLY A 115 2.63 -11.26 -42.33
C GLY A 115 1.98 -9.89 -42.60
N THR A 116 2.58 -9.10 -43.50
CA THR A 116 2.10 -7.78 -43.96
C THR A 116 1.12 -7.86 -45.14
N SER A 117 0.72 -9.06 -45.56
CA SER A 117 -0.21 -9.25 -46.68
C SER A 117 -1.68 -9.07 -46.28
N THR A 118 -2.54 -8.82 -47.27
CA THR A 118 -3.99 -8.67 -47.14
C THR A 118 -4.65 -9.89 -46.48
N SER A 119 -5.52 -9.65 -45.51
CA SER A 119 -6.26 -10.68 -44.78
C SER A 119 -7.24 -11.44 -45.69
N GLN A 120 -7.22 -12.77 -45.67
CA GLN A 120 -8.23 -13.60 -46.33
C GLN A 120 -9.38 -13.86 -45.36
N SER A 121 -10.61 -13.49 -45.72
CA SER A 121 -11.81 -13.69 -44.91
C SER A 121 -12.77 -14.66 -45.59
N THR A 122 -13.30 -15.61 -44.83
CA THR A 122 -14.32 -16.57 -45.26
C THR A 122 -15.50 -16.54 -44.30
N THR A 123 -16.71 -16.70 -44.82
CA THR A 123 -17.94 -16.67 -44.01
C THR A 123 -18.75 -17.95 -44.25
N VAL A 124 -19.14 -18.63 -43.18
CA VAL A 124 -19.99 -19.83 -43.21
C VAL A 124 -21.22 -19.55 -42.35
N THR A 125 -22.42 -19.82 -42.87
CA THR A 125 -23.68 -19.62 -42.11
C THR A 125 -24.48 -20.91 -42.08
N HIS A 126 -24.99 -21.25 -40.90
CA HIS A 126 -25.81 -22.43 -40.64
C HIS A 126 -27.15 -22.02 -40.02
N LYS A 127 -28.25 -22.54 -40.56
CA LYS A 127 -29.63 -22.27 -40.11
C LYS A 127 -30.04 -23.26 -39.02
N LEU A 128 -30.64 -22.76 -37.94
CA LEU A 128 -31.07 -23.57 -36.79
C LEU A 128 -32.50 -24.09 -37.00
N SER A 129 -32.65 -25.20 -37.73
CA SER A 129 -33.96 -25.68 -38.20
C SER A 129 -34.84 -26.44 -37.17
N GLN A 130 -34.33 -26.73 -35.97
CA GLN A 130 -34.93 -27.76 -35.07
C GLN A 130 -35.62 -27.23 -33.80
N SER A 131 -35.32 -26.02 -33.32
CA SER A 131 -36.04 -25.39 -32.18
C SER A 131 -36.13 -23.87 -32.38
N LYS A 132 -37.28 -23.28 -32.05
CA LYS A 132 -37.58 -21.83 -32.17
C LYS A 132 -37.06 -20.99 -30.98
N ALA A 133 -36.38 -21.62 -30.02
CA ALA A 133 -35.86 -20.92 -28.85
C ALA A 133 -34.53 -20.22 -29.19
N PRO A 134 -34.35 -18.94 -28.80
CA PRO A 134 -33.13 -18.20 -29.11
C PRO A 134 -31.92 -18.78 -28.37
N VAL A 135 -30.73 -18.62 -28.96
CA VAL A 135 -29.47 -19.03 -28.33
C VAL A 135 -29.11 -18.05 -27.20
N VAL A 136 -28.78 -18.58 -26.02
CA VAL A 136 -28.38 -17.81 -24.82
C VAL A 136 -26.87 -17.77 -24.65
N HIS A 137 -26.15 -18.84 -25.05
CA HIS A 137 -24.70 -18.93 -24.88
C HIS A 137 -24.01 -19.65 -26.05
N LEU A 138 -22.85 -19.12 -26.43
CA LEU A 138 -21.91 -19.69 -27.39
C LEU A 138 -20.54 -19.85 -26.74
N GLY A 139 -19.88 -20.98 -26.96
CA GLY A 139 -18.48 -21.13 -26.59
C GLY A 139 -17.80 -22.29 -27.29
N ALA A 140 -16.46 -22.27 -27.38
CA ALA A 140 -15.71 -23.30 -28.09
C ALA A 140 -15.03 -24.28 -27.14
N LEU A 141 -15.20 -25.58 -27.42
CA LEU A 141 -14.66 -26.67 -26.62
C LEU A 141 -13.14 -26.82 -26.79
N ALA A 142 -12.47 -27.34 -25.78
CA ALA A 142 -11.05 -27.66 -25.80
C ALA A 142 -10.79 -28.85 -26.75
N SER A 143 -9.72 -28.76 -27.55
CA SER A 143 -9.30 -29.88 -28.39
C SER A 143 -8.56 -30.90 -27.52
N SER A 144 -9.12 -32.12 -27.40
CA SER A 144 -8.54 -33.19 -26.59
C SER A 144 -7.22 -33.68 -27.20
N GLY A 145 -6.18 -33.80 -26.37
CA GLY A 145 -4.75 -33.82 -26.74
C GLY A 145 -4.21 -34.93 -27.67
N LEU A 146 -5.06 -35.76 -28.28
CA LEU A 146 -4.65 -36.75 -29.28
C LEU A 146 -4.77 -36.21 -30.72
N ASP A 147 -5.62 -35.22 -30.96
CA ASP A 147 -5.87 -34.59 -32.27
C ASP A 147 -5.58 -33.07 -32.19
N ALA A 148 -4.37 -32.69 -31.76
CA ALA A 148 -3.96 -31.28 -31.66
C ALA A 148 -4.02 -30.47 -32.98
N ILE A 149 -4.24 -31.17 -34.10
CA ILE A 149 -4.43 -30.62 -35.46
C ILE A 149 -5.89 -30.21 -35.70
N LYS A 150 -6.86 -30.83 -35.00
CA LYS A 150 -8.30 -30.54 -35.18
C LYS A 150 -8.74 -29.30 -34.38
N LYS A 151 -9.50 -28.44 -35.07
CA LYS A 151 -10.04 -27.16 -34.59
C LYS A 151 -11.09 -27.40 -33.49
N SER A 152 -11.29 -26.41 -32.63
CA SER A 152 -12.29 -26.47 -31.54
C SER A 152 -13.73 -26.50 -32.07
N ASP A 153 -14.53 -27.46 -31.62
CA ASP A 153 -15.98 -27.49 -31.86
C ASP A 153 -16.69 -26.35 -31.11
N ILE A 154 -17.89 -25.97 -31.57
CA ILE A 154 -18.72 -24.92 -30.97
C ILE A 154 -19.88 -25.54 -30.20
N LEU A 155 -20.12 -25.07 -28.98
CA LEU A 155 -21.25 -25.44 -28.13
C LEU A 155 -22.27 -24.31 -28.09
N ILE A 156 -23.54 -24.68 -28.16
CA ILE A 156 -24.70 -23.79 -28.19
C ILE A 156 -25.64 -24.21 -27.08
N VAL A 157 -26.11 -23.24 -26.29
CA VAL A 157 -27.19 -23.44 -25.32
C VAL A 157 -28.36 -22.56 -25.70
N LYS A 158 -29.52 -23.17 -25.90
CA LYS A 158 -30.77 -22.48 -26.21
C LYS A 158 -31.58 -22.16 -24.95
N LYS A 159 -32.49 -21.19 -25.09
CA LYS A 159 -33.34 -20.68 -24.01
C LYS A 159 -34.26 -21.75 -23.40
N ASP A 160 -34.66 -22.74 -24.19
CA ASP A 160 -35.50 -23.88 -23.78
C ASP A 160 -34.73 -24.98 -23.03
N GLY A 161 -33.40 -24.87 -22.91
CA GLY A 161 -32.55 -25.87 -22.28
C GLY A 161 -31.94 -26.89 -23.25
N GLU A 162 -32.18 -26.79 -24.56
CA GLU A 162 -31.50 -27.64 -25.55
C GLU A 162 -30.02 -27.26 -25.67
N ILE A 163 -29.13 -28.26 -25.63
CA ILE A 163 -27.68 -28.11 -25.82
C ILE A 163 -27.28 -28.78 -27.14
N GLN A 164 -26.63 -28.02 -28.03
CA GLN A 164 -26.16 -28.51 -29.33
C GLN A 164 -24.66 -28.28 -29.48
N CYS A 165 -23.97 -29.19 -30.18
CA CYS A 165 -22.59 -29.00 -30.57
C CYS A 165 -22.45 -29.04 -32.09
N LEU A 166 -21.81 -28.03 -32.68
CA LEU A 166 -21.51 -27.96 -34.10
C LEU A 166 -20.01 -28.08 -34.36
N ASP A 167 -19.68 -28.58 -35.54
CA ASP A 167 -18.33 -28.56 -36.05
C ASP A 167 -17.79 -27.13 -36.19
N GLY A 168 -16.55 -26.90 -35.77
CA GLY A 168 -15.97 -25.56 -35.67
C GLY A 168 -15.72 -24.87 -37.02
N GLU A 169 -15.77 -25.58 -38.15
CA GLU A 169 -15.48 -25.03 -39.48
C GLU A 169 -16.69 -25.10 -40.41
N SER A 170 -17.33 -26.27 -40.50
CA SER A 170 -18.50 -26.49 -41.36
C SER A 170 -19.83 -26.10 -40.70
N LEU A 171 -19.84 -25.86 -39.38
CA LEU A 171 -21.04 -25.61 -38.58
C LEU A 171 -22.10 -26.72 -38.68
N GLN A 172 -21.70 -27.93 -39.06
CA GLN A 172 -22.61 -29.08 -39.09
C GLN A 172 -22.89 -29.60 -37.68
N LEU A 173 -24.12 -30.02 -37.41
CA LEU A 173 -24.53 -30.57 -36.12
C LEU A 173 -23.81 -31.89 -35.83
N LEU A 174 -23.02 -31.92 -34.76
CA LEU A 174 -22.32 -33.12 -34.29
C LEU A 174 -23.23 -33.95 -33.37
N TRP A 175 -23.91 -33.29 -32.43
CA TRP A 175 -24.87 -33.91 -31.53
C TRP A 175 -25.81 -32.85 -30.92
N SER A 176 -26.98 -33.28 -30.45
CA SER A 176 -27.94 -32.46 -29.70
C SER A 176 -28.43 -33.23 -28.46
N SER A 177 -28.70 -32.52 -27.37
CA SER A 177 -29.32 -33.05 -26.15
C SER A 177 -30.50 -32.18 -25.73
N PRO A 178 -31.68 -32.78 -25.45
CA PRO A 178 -32.87 -32.05 -25.03
C PRO A 178 -32.74 -31.52 -23.60
N ALA A 179 -33.64 -30.61 -23.20
CA ALA A 179 -33.68 -30.04 -21.85
C ALA A 179 -33.82 -31.08 -20.72
N THR A 180 -34.38 -32.26 -21.01
CA THR A 180 -34.46 -33.37 -20.05
C THR A 180 -33.09 -33.93 -19.65
N ALA A 181 -32.04 -33.65 -20.42
CA ALA A 181 -30.67 -34.06 -20.10
C ALA A 181 -30.03 -33.23 -18.97
N LEU A 182 -30.62 -32.10 -18.59
CA LEU A 182 -30.08 -31.22 -17.54
C LEU A 182 -30.27 -31.80 -16.13
N GLY A 183 -31.37 -32.50 -15.87
CA GLY A 183 -31.71 -33.05 -14.55
C GLY A 183 -31.49 -34.56 -14.43
N ARG A 184 -31.31 -35.04 -13.20
CA ARG A 184 -31.39 -36.49 -12.90
C ARG A 184 -32.86 -36.90 -12.84
N ALA A 185 -33.21 -38.06 -13.39
CA ALA A 185 -34.56 -38.52 -13.76
C ALA A 185 -35.62 -38.66 -12.64
N SER A 186 -35.55 -37.89 -11.55
CA SER A 186 -36.37 -38.09 -10.35
C SER A 186 -36.97 -36.82 -9.73
N SER A 187 -36.73 -35.62 -10.26
CA SER A 187 -37.34 -34.41 -9.68
C SER A 187 -37.63 -33.33 -10.73
N MET A 188 -38.89 -32.93 -10.79
CA MET A 188 -39.50 -31.91 -11.66
C MET A 188 -39.88 -32.38 -13.08
N THR A 189 -41.17 -32.23 -13.40
CA THR A 189 -41.67 -32.17 -14.77
C THR A 189 -41.00 -30.98 -15.45
N MET A 190 -39.98 -31.24 -16.28
CA MET A 190 -39.18 -30.24 -17.00
C MET A 190 -39.96 -29.64 -18.18
N SER A 191 -41.20 -29.18 -17.93
CA SER A 191 -41.99 -28.38 -18.86
C SER A 191 -41.96 -26.93 -18.38
N ASN A 192 -41.65 -25.98 -19.27
CA ASN A 192 -41.46 -24.54 -19.00
C ASN A 192 -40.19 -24.17 -18.22
N ILE A 193 -39.03 -24.49 -18.79
CA ILE A 193 -37.72 -24.05 -18.31
C ILE A 193 -37.23 -22.88 -19.16
N ASP A 194 -36.70 -21.85 -18.50
CA ASP A 194 -36.00 -20.74 -19.12
C ASP A 194 -34.53 -20.70 -18.65
N VAL A 195 -33.58 -20.80 -19.58
CA VAL A 195 -32.15 -20.69 -19.28
C VAL A 195 -31.77 -19.22 -19.12
N GLU A 196 -31.39 -18.81 -17.91
CA GLU A 196 -30.98 -17.43 -17.61
C GLU A 196 -29.48 -17.21 -17.74
N TYR A 197 -28.66 -18.24 -17.47
CA TYR A 197 -27.20 -18.15 -17.51
C TYR A 197 -26.54 -19.47 -17.89
N ALA A 198 -25.44 -19.41 -18.65
CA ALA A 198 -24.60 -20.56 -18.94
C ALA A 198 -23.12 -20.18 -18.99
N HIS A 199 -22.26 -21.10 -18.56
CA HIS A 199 -20.81 -20.92 -18.51
C HIS A 199 -20.08 -22.24 -18.78
N ILE A 200 -19.14 -22.24 -19.72
CA ILE A 200 -18.27 -23.38 -20.02
C ILE A 200 -17.00 -23.28 -19.19
N THR A 201 -16.62 -24.37 -18.54
CA THR A 201 -15.41 -24.48 -17.73
C THR A 201 -14.81 -25.88 -17.86
N ASN A 202 -13.73 -26.17 -17.15
CA ASN A 202 -13.10 -27.49 -17.15
C ASN A 202 -13.19 -28.18 -15.78
N ALA A 203 -13.14 -29.51 -15.80
CA ALA A 203 -13.32 -30.32 -14.60
C ALA A 203 -12.28 -30.02 -13.51
N TYR A 204 -11.03 -29.70 -13.88
CA TYR A 204 -9.99 -29.36 -12.91
C TYR A 204 -10.31 -28.06 -12.15
N SER A 205 -10.73 -27.01 -12.87
CA SER A 205 -11.10 -25.73 -12.25
C SER A 205 -12.34 -25.88 -11.38
N ALA A 206 -13.29 -26.72 -11.80
CA ALA A 206 -14.45 -27.06 -10.99
C ALA A 206 -14.07 -27.84 -9.72
N GLY A 207 -13.11 -28.77 -9.80
CA GLY A 207 -12.61 -29.53 -8.64
C GLY A 207 -11.89 -28.70 -7.58
N GLN A 208 -11.34 -27.55 -7.96
CA GLN A 208 -10.73 -26.60 -7.03
C GLN A 208 -11.78 -25.84 -6.19
N GLY A 209 -13.01 -25.69 -6.71
CA GLY A 209 -14.07 -24.85 -6.11
C GLY A 209 -15.42 -25.55 -6.02
N ILE A 210 -16.30 -25.37 -7.03
CA ILE A 210 -17.70 -25.83 -6.99
C ILE A 210 -17.85 -27.35 -6.75
N LEU A 211 -16.90 -28.17 -7.20
CA LEU A 211 -16.89 -29.63 -7.02
C LEU A 211 -15.85 -30.08 -5.97
N LYS A 212 -15.35 -29.15 -5.15
CA LYS A 212 -14.32 -29.46 -4.16
C LYS A 212 -14.83 -30.50 -3.14
N GLY A 213 -14.06 -31.57 -2.95
CA GLY A 213 -14.45 -32.66 -2.04
C GLY A 213 -15.50 -33.63 -2.59
N ARG A 214 -15.98 -33.45 -3.82
CA ARG A 214 -16.99 -34.32 -4.47
C ARG A 214 -16.37 -35.43 -5.31
N GLN A 215 -15.70 -36.37 -4.64
CA GLN A 215 -15.11 -37.54 -5.32
C GLN A 215 -16.16 -38.41 -6.03
N ASP A 216 -17.42 -38.38 -5.56
CA ASP A 216 -18.57 -39.02 -6.20
C ASP A 216 -18.83 -38.51 -7.62
N VAL A 217 -18.64 -37.21 -7.86
CA VAL A 217 -18.78 -36.60 -9.20
C VAL A 217 -17.57 -36.91 -10.07
N PHE A 218 -16.36 -36.90 -9.50
CA PHE A 218 -15.14 -37.23 -10.25
C PHE A 218 -15.08 -38.69 -10.69
N ALA A 219 -15.77 -39.60 -10.00
CA ALA A 219 -15.89 -41.01 -10.39
C ALA A 219 -16.64 -41.20 -11.72
N PHE A 220 -17.41 -40.22 -12.20
CA PHE A 220 -18.00 -40.25 -13.55
C PHE A 220 -16.94 -40.11 -14.66
N PHE A 221 -15.75 -39.62 -14.32
CA PHE A 221 -14.62 -39.59 -15.24
C PHE A 221 -13.80 -40.90 -15.13
N PRO A 222 -13.34 -41.46 -16.26
CA PRO A 222 -12.61 -42.73 -16.36
C PRO A 222 -11.14 -42.63 -15.91
N GLN A 223 -10.66 -41.40 -15.76
CA GLN A 223 -9.27 -41.04 -15.58
C GLN A 223 -9.26 -39.90 -14.58
N GLU A 224 -8.20 -39.87 -13.78
CA GLU A 224 -8.01 -38.84 -12.78
C GLU A 224 -7.86 -37.47 -13.45
N VAL A 225 -8.63 -36.49 -12.96
CA VAL A 225 -8.63 -35.15 -13.52
C VAL A 225 -7.38 -34.40 -13.03
N THR A 226 -6.55 -33.96 -13.98
CA THR A 226 -5.28 -33.26 -13.73
C THR A 226 -5.20 -32.01 -14.59
N GLU A 227 -4.45 -30.98 -14.16
CA GLU A 227 -4.42 -29.68 -14.87
C GLU A 227 -3.93 -29.79 -16.32
N ASP A 228 -2.80 -30.48 -16.52
CA ASP A 228 -2.12 -30.65 -17.81
C ASP A 228 -2.43 -31.99 -18.50
N GLY A 229 -3.20 -32.86 -17.84
CA GLY A 229 -3.54 -34.19 -18.34
C GLY A 229 -5.00 -34.31 -18.77
N PHE A 230 -5.72 -35.27 -18.20
CA PHE A 230 -7.14 -35.47 -18.49
C PHE A 230 -7.99 -34.36 -17.85
N ASN A 231 -8.43 -33.39 -18.63
CA ASN A 231 -9.20 -32.24 -18.15
C ASN A 231 -10.40 -31.92 -19.07
N PRO A 232 -11.52 -32.66 -18.94
CA PRO A 232 -12.67 -32.48 -19.80
C PRO A 232 -13.40 -31.16 -19.52
N ASP A 233 -14.03 -30.62 -20.56
CA ASP A 233 -14.93 -29.48 -20.44
C ASP A 233 -16.27 -29.91 -19.82
N ILE A 234 -16.81 -29.05 -18.96
CA ILE A 234 -18.12 -29.17 -18.34
C ILE A 234 -18.89 -27.86 -18.56
N ILE A 235 -20.21 -27.94 -18.52
CA ILE A 235 -21.08 -26.76 -18.62
C ILE A 235 -21.86 -26.56 -17.33
N ILE A 236 -21.96 -25.30 -16.93
CA ILE A 236 -22.80 -24.84 -15.81
C ILE A 236 -23.96 -24.07 -16.41
N VAL A 237 -25.19 -24.45 -16.07
CA VAL A 237 -26.42 -23.85 -16.56
C VAL A 237 -27.31 -23.47 -15.38
N ILE A 238 -27.83 -22.24 -15.36
CA ILE A 238 -28.84 -21.80 -14.38
C ILE A 238 -30.16 -21.64 -15.11
N THR A 239 -31.15 -22.37 -14.62
CA THR A 239 -32.51 -22.41 -15.17
C THR A 239 -33.50 -21.80 -14.20
N LYS A 240 -34.56 -21.19 -14.72
CA LYS A 240 -35.73 -20.73 -13.98
C LYS A 240 -36.94 -21.52 -14.44
N SER A 241 -37.60 -22.17 -13.48
CA SER A 241 -38.86 -22.89 -13.70
C SER A 241 -39.99 -22.17 -12.97
N THR A 242 -41.16 -22.11 -13.58
CA THR A 242 -42.37 -21.53 -12.98
C THR A 242 -43.27 -22.66 -12.49
N VAL A 243 -43.46 -22.77 -11.18
CA VAL A 243 -44.36 -23.78 -10.59
C VAL A 243 -45.78 -23.20 -10.56
N GLN A 244 -46.67 -23.78 -11.38
CA GLN A 244 -48.02 -23.25 -11.64
C GLN A 244 -48.93 -23.17 -10.41
N GLU A 245 -48.67 -23.94 -9.35
CA GLU A 245 -49.56 -24.05 -8.18
C GLU A 245 -49.30 -23.01 -7.07
N ALA A 246 -48.13 -22.35 -7.05
CA ALA A 246 -47.76 -21.41 -5.97
C ALA A 246 -47.37 -20.00 -6.47
N GLY A 247 -47.23 -19.79 -7.77
CA GLY A 247 -46.70 -18.54 -8.34
C GLY A 247 -45.22 -18.29 -8.00
N ASP A 248 -44.55 -19.27 -7.39
CA ASP A 248 -43.14 -19.21 -7.04
C ASP A 248 -42.28 -19.70 -8.22
N SER A 249 -41.27 -18.92 -8.61
CA SER A 249 -40.26 -19.33 -9.57
C SER A 249 -39.05 -19.90 -8.86
N VAL A 250 -38.64 -21.12 -9.19
CA VAL A 250 -37.46 -21.79 -8.62
C VAL A 250 -36.31 -21.68 -9.61
N ARG A 251 -35.14 -21.25 -9.13
CA ARG A 251 -33.89 -21.32 -9.90
C ARG A 251 -33.10 -22.57 -9.54
N THR A 252 -32.62 -23.28 -10.55
CA THR A 252 -31.84 -24.52 -10.37
C THR A 252 -30.51 -24.39 -11.11
N LEU A 253 -29.42 -24.72 -10.39
CA LEU A 253 -28.07 -24.85 -10.90
C LEU A 253 -27.87 -26.28 -11.41
N HIS A 254 -27.46 -26.40 -12.68
CA HIS A 254 -27.13 -27.66 -13.33
C HIS A 254 -25.66 -27.67 -13.73
N ILE A 255 -24.94 -28.73 -13.38
CA ILE A 255 -23.56 -28.99 -13.81
C ILE A 255 -23.59 -30.25 -14.66
N VAL A 256 -23.08 -30.15 -15.88
CA VAL A 256 -23.31 -31.15 -16.90
C VAL A 256 -22.02 -31.49 -17.64
N ALA A 257 -21.77 -32.79 -17.82
CA ALA A 257 -20.63 -33.32 -18.55
C ALA A 257 -20.95 -33.45 -20.03
N LEU A 258 -19.96 -33.13 -20.87
CA LEU A 258 -20.09 -33.20 -22.33
C LEU A 258 -19.70 -34.59 -22.87
N PRO A 259 -20.34 -35.05 -23.96
CA PRO A 259 -20.04 -36.34 -24.59
C PRO A 259 -18.61 -36.40 -25.13
N ARG A 260 -18.08 -37.62 -25.20
CA ARG A 260 -16.80 -37.90 -25.85
C ARG A 260 -17.01 -38.31 -27.29
N LYS A 261 -16.10 -37.87 -28.15
CA LYS A 261 -16.06 -38.26 -29.58
C LYS A 261 -15.86 -39.77 -29.82
N ALA A 262 -15.50 -40.57 -28.81
CA ALA A 262 -15.14 -41.99 -28.96
C ALA A 262 -16.16 -43.01 -28.40
N THR A 263 -17.23 -42.58 -27.71
CA THR A 263 -18.10 -43.51 -26.95
C THR A 263 -19.59 -43.23 -27.14
N THR A 264 -20.02 -42.87 -28.35
CA THR A 264 -21.42 -42.52 -28.60
C THR A 264 -22.40 -43.72 -28.48
N TYR A 265 -21.93 -44.96 -28.26
CA TYR A 265 -22.81 -46.15 -28.30
C TYR A 265 -22.50 -47.31 -27.35
N LEU A 266 -21.74 -47.13 -26.25
CA LEU A 266 -21.35 -48.29 -25.41
C LEU A 266 -22.03 -48.44 -24.05
N ASN A 267 -22.65 -47.41 -23.48
CA ASN A 267 -23.35 -47.52 -22.20
C ASN A 267 -24.73 -46.88 -22.31
N GLY A 268 -25.79 -47.56 -21.85
CA GLY A 268 -27.22 -47.21 -21.98
C GLY A 268 -27.67 -45.88 -21.38
N THR A 269 -27.03 -44.79 -21.79
CA THR A 269 -27.36 -43.39 -21.48
C THR A 269 -28.36 -42.89 -22.53
N THR A 270 -29.43 -42.23 -22.07
CA THR A 270 -30.54 -41.78 -22.93
C THR A 270 -30.24 -40.46 -23.66
N HIS A 271 -29.18 -39.74 -23.29
CA HIS A 271 -28.81 -38.42 -23.79
C HIS A 271 -27.31 -38.32 -24.05
N SER A 272 -26.88 -37.47 -24.99
CA SER A 272 -25.46 -37.27 -25.29
C SER A 272 -24.72 -36.55 -24.15
N VAL A 273 -25.43 -35.72 -23.39
CA VAL A 273 -24.92 -34.94 -22.28
C VAL A 273 -25.40 -35.57 -20.96
N GLU A 274 -24.56 -35.60 -19.92
CA GLU A 274 -24.83 -36.28 -18.65
C GLU A 274 -24.82 -35.31 -17.45
N SER A 275 -25.89 -35.33 -16.65
CA SER A 275 -26.05 -34.46 -15.47
C SER A 275 -25.19 -34.93 -14.29
N LEU A 276 -24.17 -34.14 -13.96
CA LEU A 276 -23.26 -34.38 -12.84
C LEU A 276 -23.85 -33.91 -11.51
N LEU A 277 -24.57 -32.78 -11.51
CA LEU A 277 -25.18 -32.21 -10.31
C LEU A 277 -26.33 -31.27 -10.68
N ASP A 278 -27.43 -31.38 -9.97
CA ASP A 278 -28.58 -30.50 -10.01
C ASP A 278 -28.93 -30.04 -8.59
N ALA A 279 -28.98 -28.73 -8.35
CA ALA A 279 -29.27 -28.17 -7.03
C ALA A 279 -30.14 -26.91 -7.10
N PRO A 280 -31.20 -26.79 -6.29
CA PRO A 280 -31.99 -25.57 -6.21
C PRO A 280 -31.17 -24.45 -5.55
N LEU A 281 -31.26 -23.23 -6.08
CA LEU A 281 -30.63 -22.05 -5.51
C LEU A 281 -31.53 -21.47 -4.40
N PRO A 282 -31.02 -21.24 -3.18
CA PRO A 282 -31.77 -20.55 -2.13
C PRO A 282 -31.84 -19.06 -2.47
N ILE A 283 -33.00 -18.59 -2.92
CA ILE A 283 -33.23 -17.17 -3.21
C ILE A 283 -34.38 -16.69 -2.35
N HIS A 284 -34.13 -15.68 -1.52
CA HIS A 284 -35.16 -15.10 -0.67
C HIS A 284 -36.21 -14.36 -1.50
N LYS A 285 -37.49 -14.53 -1.15
CA LYS A 285 -38.61 -13.85 -1.82
C LYS A 285 -38.44 -12.34 -1.67
N ALA A 286 -38.36 -11.60 -2.78
CA ALA A 286 -38.43 -10.15 -2.74
C ALA A 286 -39.74 -9.73 -2.01
N PRO A 287 -39.69 -8.76 -1.07
CA PRO A 287 -40.89 -8.27 -0.40
C PRO A 287 -41.86 -7.72 -1.46
N LYS A 288 -43.17 -8.00 -1.28
CA LYS A 288 -44.28 -7.67 -2.20
C LYS A 288 -44.50 -6.15 -2.39
N LYS A 289 -43.49 -5.39 -2.81
CA LYS A 289 -43.63 -4.05 -3.39
C LYS A 289 -43.43 -4.18 -4.89
N LYS A 290 -44.26 -3.46 -5.66
CA LYS A 290 -44.25 -3.39 -7.12
C LYS A 290 -42.91 -2.78 -7.60
N VAL A 291 -41.84 -3.56 -7.58
CA VAL A 291 -40.57 -3.23 -8.23
C VAL A 291 -40.57 -3.96 -9.56
N THR A 292 -40.33 -3.22 -10.63
CA THR A 292 -40.15 -3.72 -11.98
C THR A 292 -39.19 -4.92 -11.96
N VAL A 293 -39.65 -6.09 -12.39
CA VAL A 293 -38.85 -7.33 -12.43
C VAL A 293 -37.73 -7.12 -13.45
N GLY A 294 -36.59 -6.62 -12.99
CA GLY A 294 -35.37 -6.51 -13.79
C GLY A 294 -34.81 -7.89 -14.13
N LYS A 295 -34.11 -8.00 -15.26
CA LYS A 295 -33.39 -9.22 -15.66
C LYS A 295 -32.28 -9.49 -14.64
N ALA A 296 -32.22 -10.70 -14.09
CA ALA A 296 -31.14 -11.09 -13.17
C ALA A 296 -29.79 -11.12 -13.90
N SER A 297 -28.74 -10.64 -13.23
CA SER A 297 -27.36 -10.73 -13.72
C SER A 297 -26.55 -11.67 -12.84
N PHE A 298 -25.65 -12.42 -13.48
CA PHE A 298 -24.95 -13.54 -12.85
C PHE A 298 -23.44 -13.41 -13.05
N GLY A 299 -22.68 -13.72 -11.99
CA GLY A 299 -21.23 -13.81 -12.02
C GLY A 299 -20.77 -15.06 -11.30
N ILE A 300 -20.14 -16.00 -12.01
CA ILE A 300 -19.64 -17.24 -11.42
C ILE A 300 -18.11 -17.25 -11.33
N ASN A 301 -17.59 -17.73 -10.20
CA ASN A 301 -16.18 -18.05 -10.02
C ASN A 301 -16.03 -19.53 -9.69
N VAL A 302 -15.81 -20.33 -10.74
CA VAL A 302 -15.79 -21.79 -10.67
C VAL A 302 -14.72 -22.30 -9.70
N SER A 303 -13.50 -21.76 -9.73
CA SER A 303 -12.39 -22.22 -8.88
C SER A 303 -12.51 -21.78 -7.43
N ALA A 304 -13.25 -20.69 -7.15
CA ALA A 304 -13.52 -20.26 -5.79
C ALA A 304 -14.86 -20.76 -5.24
N GLY A 305 -15.66 -21.49 -6.03
CA GLY A 305 -16.96 -21.97 -5.58
C GLY A 305 -17.97 -20.88 -5.25
N ILE A 306 -17.93 -19.72 -5.92
CA ILE A 306 -18.81 -18.57 -5.60
C ILE A 306 -19.71 -18.24 -6.78
N LEU A 307 -21.00 -18.06 -6.53
CA LEU A 307 -21.98 -17.54 -7.49
C LEU A 307 -22.60 -16.24 -6.96
N GLN A 308 -22.56 -15.18 -7.77
CA GLN A 308 -23.13 -13.88 -7.46
C GLN A 308 -24.35 -13.62 -8.34
N ILE A 309 -25.43 -13.16 -7.74
CA ILE A 309 -26.70 -12.88 -8.39
C ILE A 309 -27.12 -11.47 -8.00
N LEU A 310 -27.31 -10.58 -8.98
CA LEU A 310 -27.90 -9.27 -8.76
C LEU A 310 -29.30 -9.28 -9.37
N GLU A 311 -30.32 -9.15 -8.51
CA GLU A 311 -31.73 -9.09 -8.87
C GLU A 311 -32.44 -8.08 -7.97
N ALA A 312 -33.28 -7.21 -8.56
CA ALA A 312 -34.06 -6.22 -7.83
C ALA A 312 -33.22 -5.38 -6.83
N GLU A 313 -32.03 -4.94 -7.27
CA GLU A 313 -31.07 -4.12 -6.49
C GLU A 313 -30.39 -4.84 -5.30
N VAL A 314 -30.65 -6.13 -5.11
CA VAL A 314 -30.01 -6.96 -4.09
C VAL A 314 -28.95 -7.84 -4.76
N LEU A 315 -27.72 -7.74 -4.26
CA LEU A 315 -26.63 -8.63 -4.64
C LEU A 315 -26.54 -9.78 -3.61
N THR A 316 -26.93 -10.98 -4.04
CA THR A 316 -26.79 -12.21 -3.26
C THR A 316 -25.51 -12.94 -3.68
N THR A 317 -24.64 -13.22 -2.71
CA THR A 317 -23.46 -14.08 -2.92
C THR A 317 -23.73 -15.46 -2.33
N LEU A 318 -23.64 -16.48 -3.17
CA LEU A 318 -23.85 -17.88 -2.84
C LEU A 318 -22.52 -18.63 -2.79
N ASP A 319 -22.35 -19.43 -1.75
CA ASP A 319 -21.29 -20.42 -1.61
C ASP A 319 -21.76 -21.75 -2.20
N LEU A 320 -20.96 -22.30 -3.11
CA LEU A 320 -21.21 -23.54 -3.84
C LEU A 320 -20.29 -24.71 -3.43
N HIS A 321 -19.46 -24.57 -2.38
CA HIS A 321 -18.56 -25.66 -1.97
C HIS A 321 -19.30 -26.85 -1.34
N ASP A 322 -20.41 -26.60 -0.66
CA ASP A 322 -21.20 -27.62 0.00
C ASP A 322 -22.13 -28.36 -0.98
N THR A 323 -22.70 -29.49 -0.55
CA THR A 323 -23.64 -30.30 -1.35
C THR A 323 -24.84 -29.50 -1.88
N PHE A 324 -25.26 -28.49 -1.12
CA PHE A 324 -26.31 -27.56 -1.52
C PHE A 324 -25.78 -26.11 -1.44
N PRO A 325 -26.10 -25.26 -2.43
CA PRO A 325 -25.75 -23.84 -2.39
C PRO A 325 -26.25 -23.16 -1.11
N LYS A 326 -25.42 -22.32 -0.49
CA LYS A 326 -25.75 -21.55 0.71
C LYS A 326 -25.59 -20.06 0.48
N ILE A 327 -26.45 -19.24 1.09
CA ILE A 327 -26.32 -17.79 1.06
C ILE A 327 -25.19 -17.37 1.99
N GLN A 328 -24.16 -16.72 1.45
CA GLN A 328 -23.03 -16.18 2.20
C GLN A 328 -23.29 -14.72 2.62
N SER A 329 -23.82 -13.90 1.72
CA SER A 329 -24.14 -12.50 2.00
C SER A 329 -25.24 -11.97 1.08
N GLU A 330 -25.99 -10.97 1.56
CA GLU A 330 -27.01 -10.24 0.80
C GLU A 330 -26.85 -8.74 1.04
N ILE A 331 -26.38 -8.04 0.01
CA ILE A 331 -26.12 -6.61 0.07
C ILE A 331 -27.22 -5.89 -0.70
N ASN A 332 -27.93 -4.99 -0.01
CA ASN A 332 -28.89 -4.11 -0.66
C ASN A 332 -28.16 -2.89 -1.24
N THR A 333 -28.18 -2.76 -2.55
CA THR A 333 -27.46 -1.71 -3.29
C THR A 333 -28.44 -0.96 -4.18
N PRO A 334 -29.22 0.00 -3.62
CA PRO A 334 -30.28 0.67 -4.33
C PRO A 334 -29.74 1.41 -5.56
N GLY A 335 -30.45 1.35 -6.69
CA GLY A 335 -30.04 2.00 -7.94
C GLY A 335 -28.87 1.34 -8.67
N THR A 336 -28.44 0.14 -8.29
CA THR A 336 -27.38 -0.59 -9.01
C THR A 336 -27.93 -1.14 -10.33
N GLY A 337 -27.29 -0.75 -11.43
CA GLY A 337 -27.62 -1.25 -12.77
C GLY A 337 -26.79 -2.46 -13.21
N SER A 338 -25.54 -2.58 -12.75
CA SER A 338 -24.66 -3.69 -13.12
C SER A 338 -23.55 -3.93 -12.10
N PHE A 339 -22.99 -5.14 -12.12
CA PHE A 339 -21.79 -5.50 -11.35
C PHE A 339 -20.81 -6.32 -12.18
N LEU A 340 -19.55 -6.30 -11.77
CA LEU A 340 -18.50 -7.10 -12.37
C LEU A 340 -17.49 -7.55 -11.32
N ARG A 341 -17.04 -8.79 -11.43
CA ARG A 341 -16.05 -9.35 -10.53
C ARG A 341 -14.64 -8.90 -10.90
N LEU A 342 -13.91 -8.32 -9.94
CA LEU A 342 -12.51 -7.93 -10.10
C LEU A 342 -11.55 -9.03 -9.60
N SER A 343 -11.88 -9.68 -8.48
CA SER A 343 -11.05 -10.73 -7.88
C SER A 343 -11.91 -11.84 -7.24
N SER A 344 -11.34 -12.69 -6.38
CA SER A 344 -12.13 -13.62 -5.56
C SER A 344 -12.87 -12.92 -4.41
N THR A 345 -12.42 -11.74 -3.98
CA THR A 345 -12.95 -11.03 -2.81
C THR A 345 -13.46 -9.62 -3.12
N SER A 346 -13.35 -9.16 -4.37
CA SER A 346 -13.77 -7.80 -4.75
C SER A 346 -14.61 -7.79 -6.03
N ILE A 347 -15.63 -6.94 -6.00
CA ILE A 347 -16.53 -6.65 -7.10
C ILE A 347 -16.59 -5.14 -7.33
N ILE A 348 -16.84 -4.73 -8.55
CA ILE A 348 -17.15 -3.34 -8.91
C ILE A 348 -18.63 -3.26 -9.27
N MET A 349 -19.31 -2.21 -8.82
CA MET A 349 -20.73 -1.99 -9.03
C MET A 349 -20.94 -0.57 -9.56
N SER A 350 -21.88 -0.41 -10.49
CA SER A 350 -22.27 0.90 -11.02
C SER A 350 -23.70 1.21 -10.61
N THR A 351 -23.84 2.36 -9.97
CA THR A 351 -25.11 3.05 -9.73
C THR A 351 -25.21 4.27 -10.65
N GLN A 352 -26.37 4.95 -10.66
CA GLN A 352 -26.54 6.21 -11.40
C GLN A 352 -25.59 7.32 -10.92
N GLN A 353 -25.23 7.34 -9.63
CA GLN A 353 -24.49 8.45 -9.02
C GLN A 353 -23.04 8.11 -8.69
N ALA A 354 -22.68 6.84 -8.68
CA ALA A 354 -21.36 6.40 -8.23
C ALA A 354 -20.97 5.04 -8.81
N ILE A 355 -19.66 4.83 -8.92
CA ILE A 355 -19.04 3.52 -9.15
C ILE A 355 -18.29 3.15 -7.87
N SER A 356 -18.57 1.97 -7.33
CA SER A 356 -18.00 1.51 -6.06
C SER A 356 -17.40 0.12 -6.19
N ILE A 357 -16.25 -0.10 -5.56
CA ILE A 357 -15.67 -1.43 -5.33
C ILE A 357 -16.12 -1.89 -3.95
N LEU A 358 -16.68 -3.09 -3.88
CA LEU A 358 -17.17 -3.70 -2.66
C LEU A 358 -16.48 -5.05 -2.40
N ASN A 359 -16.38 -5.42 -1.12
CA ASN A 359 -16.08 -6.78 -0.71
C ASN A 359 -17.38 -7.46 -0.27
N PRO A 360 -17.93 -8.40 -1.08
CA PRO A 360 -19.22 -9.01 -0.78
C PRO A 360 -19.18 -9.89 0.48
N LYS A 361 -18.01 -10.42 0.87
CA LYS A 361 -17.88 -11.29 2.05
C LYS A 361 -17.97 -10.52 3.36
N TYR A 362 -17.42 -9.31 3.39
CA TYR A 362 -17.40 -8.46 4.60
C TYR A 362 -18.42 -7.30 4.53
N GLU A 363 -19.14 -7.18 3.42
CA GLU A 363 -20.12 -6.12 3.16
C GLU A 363 -19.51 -4.72 3.27
N SER A 364 -18.26 -4.57 2.84
CA SER A 364 -17.49 -3.33 2.96
C SER A 364 -17.28 -2.65 1.61
N VAL A 365 -17.28 -1.31 1.61
CA VAL A 365 -16.87 -0.50 0.46
C VAL A 365 -15.36 -0.30 0.51
N LEU A 366 -14.66 -0.73 -0.54
CA LEU A 366 -13.20 -0.62 -0.65
C LEU A 366 -12.77 0.68 -1.34
N ALA A 367 -13.55 1.17 -2.29
CA ALA A 367 -13.33 2.43 -2.98
C ALA A 367 -14.64 2.91 -3.62
N THR A 368 -14.88 4.22 -3.68
CA THR A 368 -16.04 4.81 -4.36
C THR A 368 -15.60 6.04 -5.12
N ILE A 369 -16.11 6.19 -6.34
CA ILE A 369 -16.01 7.41 -7.13
C ILE A 369 -17.41 7.92 -7.43
N LYS A 370 -17.67 9.18 -7.10
CA LYS A 370 -18.93 9.85 -7.44
C LYS A 370 -18.87 10.34 -8.89
N LEU A 371 -19.98 10.20 -9.59
CA LEU A 371 -20.19 10.69 -10.95
C LEU A 371 -20.91 12.03 -10.80
N ASP A 372 -20.20 13.15 -10.95
CA ASP A 372 -20.75 14.49 -10.67
C ASP A 372 -21.85 14.88 -11.69
N ASP A 373 -23.02 15.30 -11.18
CA ASP A 373 -24.16 15.84 -11.95
C ASP A 373 -24.06 17.38 -12.21
N GLU A 374 -23.09 18.06 -11.58
CA GLU A 374 -23.02 19.52 -11.49
C GLU A 374 -22.09 20.13 -12.54
N THR A 375 -22.45 20.08 -13.83
CA THR A 375 -21.92 21.02 -14.86
C THR A 375 -22.87 21.29 -16.03
N ASN A 376 -24.18 21.03 -15.90
CA ASN A 376 -25.14 21.27 -17.00
C ASN A 376 -25.91 22.60 -16.94
N LYS A 377 -25.51 23.58 -16.10
CA LYS A 377 -26.20 24.89 -16.01
C LYS A 377 -25.41 26.15 -16.34
N GLU A 378 -24.09 26.10 -16.54
CA GLU A 378 -23.30 27.30 -16.85
C GLU A 378 -22.39 27.18 -18.08
N SER A 379 -22.97 26.97 -19.27
CA SER A 379 -22.24 27.29 -20.52
C SER A 379 -23.13 27.46 -21.76
N LEU A 380 -24.31 28.05 -21.61
CA LEU A 380 -25.02 28.63 -22.77
C LEU A 380 -24.44 30.02 -23.10
N LYS A 381 -23.17 30.09 -23.50
CA LYS A 381 -22.58 31.22 -24.24
C LYS A 381 -21.27 30.82 -24.91
N ARG A 382 -21.40 30.41 -26.17
CA ARG A 382 -20.42 30.45 -27.28
C ARG A 382 -18.93 30.42 -26.89
N LYS A 383 -18.31 29.25 -27.03
CA LYS A 383 -16.99 29.14 -27.69
C LYS A 383 -16.84 27.75 -28.31
N ARG A 384 -16.54 27.73 -29.60
CA ARG A 384 -16.33 26.54 -30.42
C ARG A 384 -14.83 26.37 -30.49
N ASP A 385 -14.26 25.55 -29.61
CA ASP A 385 -12.92 24.97 -29.77
C ASP A 385 -12.80 23.69 -28.93
N SER A 386 -11.94 22.81 -29.41
CA SER A 386 -12.07 21.36 -29.37
C SER A 386 -11.21 20.68 -28.33
N ASP A 387 -11.64 20.62 -27.06
CA ASP A 387 -11.00 19.76 -26.06
C ASP A 387 -11.95 19.09 -25.05
N ASP A 388 -13.26 19.30 -25.15
CA ASP A 388 -14.25 18.79 -24.17
C ASP A 388 -14.72 17.35 -24.43
N LYS A 389 -13.91 16.52 -25.11
CA LYS A 389 -14.33 15.19 -25.62
C LYS A 389 -14.06 14.00 -24.69
N GLN A 390 -13.52 14.20 -23.48
CA GLN A 390 -13.03 13.09 -22.65
C GLN A 390 -13.93 12.66 -21.49
N ARG A 391 -14.98 13.43 -21.14
CA ARG A 391 -15.89 13.05 -20.05
C ARG A 391 -17.04 12.18 -20.57
N PRO A 392 -17.19 10.93 -20.11
CA PRO A 392 -18.27 10.05 -20.55
C PRO A 392 -19.62 10.56 -20.06
N ARG A 393 -20.67 10.38 -20.87
CA ARG A 393 -22.05 10.65 -20.45
C ARG A 393 -22.51 9.54 -19.51
N LEU A 394 -22.65 9.87 -18.23
CA LEU A 394 -22.93 8.92 -17.14
C LEU A 394 -24.35 9.04 -16.56
N ASP A 395 -25.26 9.73 -17.28
CA ASP A 395 -26.68 9.89 -16.90
C ASP A 395 -27.43 8.54 -16.77
N ILE A 396 -26.82 7.45 -17.23
CA ILE A 396 -27.34 6.06 -17.23
C ILE A 396 -26.30 5.18 -16.52
N PRO A 397 -26.71 4.23 -15.64
CA PRO A 397 -25.75 3.36 -14.96
C PRO A 397 -24.96 2.54 -15.97
N ALA A 398 -23.63 2.59 -15.85
CA ALA A 398 -22.73 1.90 -16.76
C ALA A 398 -22.92 0.38 -16.65
N GLN A 399 -23.09 -0.30 -17.77
CA GLN A 399 -23.21 -1.76 -17.81
C GLN A 399 -21.82 -2.38 -17.90
N PHE A 400 -21.29 -2.89 -16.80
CA PHE A 400 -19.99 -3.56 -16.79
C PHE A 400 -19.99 -4.86 -17.61
N ILE A 401 -18.92 -5.07 -18.36
CA ILE A 401 -18.78 -6.19 -19.29
C ILE A 401 -17.67 -7.13 -18.83
N SER A 402 -16.45 -6.61 -18.64
CA SER A 402 -15.24 -7.42 -18.60
C SER A 402 -14.12 -6.67 -17.88
N TYR A 403 -13.35 -7.41 -17.07
CA TYR A 403 -12.17 -6.90 -16.38
C TYR A 403 -10.87 -7.51 -16.95
N TYR A 404 -9.85 -6.68 -17.12
CA TYR A 404 -8.52 -7.07 -17.59
C TYR A 404 -7.45 -6.85 -16.51
N PRO A 405 -7.14 -7.88 -15.68
CA PRO A 405 -6.24 -7.74 -14.54
C PRO A 405 -4.84 -7.21 -14.88
N LYS A 406 -4.33 -7.50 -16.09
CA LYS A 406 -3.02 -7.03 -16.53
C LYS A 406 -2.98 -5.53 -16.85
N LEU A 407 -4.11 -4.97 -17.26
CA LEU A 407 -4.25 -3.55 -17.56
C LEU A 407 -4.75 -2.77 -16.34
N GLY A 408 -5.32 -3.47 -15.34
CA GLY A 408 -6.02 -2.84 -14.22
C GLY A 408 -7.33 -2.18 -14.64
N THR A 409 -7.87 -2.51 -15.82
CA THR A 409 -9.01 -1.77 -16.41
C THR A 409 -10.28 -2.61 -16.40
N ALA A 410 -11.36 -2.06 -15.84
CA ALA A 410 -12.72 -2.57 -15.94
C ALA A 410 -13.47 -1.84 -17.07
N LEU A 411 -14.15 -2.58 -17.94
CA LEU A 411 -14.89 -2.00 -19.07
C LEU A 411 -16.38 -2.08 -18.84
N ALA A 412 -17.06 -1.03 -19.27
CA ALA A 412 -18.50 -0.90 -19.25
C ALA A 412 -19.01 -0.23 -20.53
N ILE A 413 -20.31 -0.37 -20.81
CA ILE A 413 -21.01 0.44 -21.80
C ILE A 413 -21.93 1.42 -21.07
N SER A 414 -21.83 2.70 -21.45
CA SER A 414 -22.78 3.74 -21.06
C SER A 414 -23.39 4.33 -22.32
N ASP A 415 -24.71 4.21 -22.50
CA ASP A 415 -25.41 4.58 -23.74
C ASP A 415 -24.75 3.96 -24.99
N ASN A 416 -24.04 4.76 -25.80
CA ASN A 416 -23.30 4.32 -26.99
C ASN A 416 -21.77 4.43 -26.84
N GLU A 417 -21.25 4.58 -25.63
CA GLU A 417 -19.83 4.72 -25.35
C GLU A 417 -19.29 3.49 -24.62
N LEU A 418 -18.18 2.96 -25.12
CA LEU A 418 -17.37 1.98 -24.40
C LEU A 418 -16.49 2.75 -23.41
N VAL A 419 -16.76 2.58 -22.12
CA VAL A 419 -16.12 3.30 -21.03
C VAL A 419 -15.16 2.37 -20.28
N ALA A 420 -13.98 2.88 -19.93
CA ALA A 420 -13.00 2.21 -19.10
C ALA A 420 -12.88 2.89 -17.73
N VAL A 421 -12.77 2.07 -16.69
CA VAL A 421 -12.49 2.49 -15.32
C VAL A 421 -11.18 1.85 -14.89
N GLN A 422 -10.19 2.68 -14.57
CA GLN A 422 -8.90 2.21 -14.08
C GLN A 422 -8.99 1.89 -12.59
N VAL A 423 -8.59 0.68 -12.23
CA VAL A 423 -8.54 0.14 -10.87
C VAL A 423 -7.09 -0.08 -10.50
N ASP A 424 -6.56 0.82 -9.67
CA ASP A 424 -5.19 0.74 -9.21
C ASP A 424 -5.14 0.00 -7.87
N PHE A 425 -4.43 -1.12 -7.88
CA PHE A 425 -4.09 -1.86 -6.67
C PHE A 425 -2.69 -1.43 -6.27
N GLN A 426 -2.54 -0.66 -5.18
CA GLN A 426 -1.20 -0.30 -4.70
C GLN A 426 -0.41 -1.59 -4.38
N PRO A 427 0.74 -1.82 -5.04
CA PRO A 427 1.53 -3.01 -4.80
C PRO A 427 2.21 -2.89 -3.44
N GLY A 428 1.68 -3.60 -2.44
CA GLY A 428 2.50 -4.00 -1.30
C GLY A 428 3.66 -4.85 -1.83
N GLN A 429 4.89 -4.56 -1.39
CA GLN A 429 6.11 -5.25 -1.83
C GLN A 429 5.89 -6.78 -1.95
N GLY A 430 5.77 -7.26 -3.20
CA GLY A 430 5.54 -8.67 -3.51
C GLY A 430 4.61 -8.90 -4.71
N SER A 431 5.13 -9.58 -5.73
CA SER A 431 4.49 -9.95 -7.01
C SER A 431 3.21 -10.83 -6.89
N LYS A 432 2.66 -11.04 -5.68
CA LYS A 432 1.46 -11.86 -5.45
C LYS A 432 0.37 -11.01 -4.81
N SER A 433 -0.67 -10.73 -5.61
CA SER A 433 -1.92 -10.09 -5.19
C SER A 433 -2.42 -10.70 -3.88
N ARG A 434 -2.25 -9.99 -2.76
CA ARG A 434 -2.75 -10.40 -1.44
C ARG A 434 -4.26 -10.17 -1.38
N ALA A 435 -4.94 -10.96 -0.56
CA ALA A 435 -6.36 -10.80 -0.27
C ALA A 435 -6.63 -9.38 0.24
N PHE A 436 -7.44 -8.61 -0.50
CA PHE A 436 -7.81 -7.26 -0.15
C PHE A 436 -8.92 -7.24 0.91
N GLY A 437 -8.67 -6.54 2.00
CA GLY A 437 -9.62 -6.23 3.08
C GLY A 437 -8.88 -5.76 4.33
N LEU A 438 -9.20 -4.58 4.85
CA LEU A 438 -8.64 -4.10 6.12
C LEU A 438 -9.34 -4.79 7.30
N LEU A 439 -8.70 -4.82 8.48
CA LEU A 439 -9.34 -5.32 9.71
C LEU A 439 -10.62 -4.54 10.03
N ILE A 440 -10.64 -3.23 9.76
CA ILE A 440 -11.83 -2.38 9.94
C ILE A 440 -13.01 -2.80 9.06
N ASP A 441 -12.72 -3.35 7.88
CA ASP A 441 -13.71 -3.88 6.95
C ASP A 441 -14.23 -5.22 7.45
N SER A 442 -13.34 -6.04 8.03
CA SER A 442 -13.68 -7.35 8.61
C SER A 442 -14.49 -7.23 9.90
N LEU A 443 -14.35 -6.11 10.63
CA LEU A 443 -15.10 -5.77 11.83
C LEU A 443 -16.45 -5.09 11.53
N GLY A 444 -16.75 -4.75 10.27
CA GLY A 444 -17.98 -4.05 9.90
C GLY A 444 -18.03 -2.59 10.33
N CYS A 445 -16.87 -1.99 10.60
CA CYS A 445 -16.73 -0.58 11.00
C CYS A 445 -16.50 0.35 9.79
N SER A 446 -16.54 -0.19 8.57
CA SER A 446 -16.43 0.55 7.31
C SER A 446 -17.79 1.11 6.88
N ASP A 447 -17.79 2.39 6.49
CA ASP A 447 -18.85 3.21 5.88
C ASP A 447 -20.35 2.87 6.19
N PRO A 448 -21.09 3.72 6.94
CA PRO A 448 -22.50 3.49 7.27
C PRO A 448 -23.48 3.53 6.07
N GLN A 449 -23.03 3.82 4.85
CA GLN A 449 -23.91 3.82 3.67
C GLN A 449 -24.36 2.41 3.22
N VAL A 450 -23.66 1.35 3.64
CA VAL A 450 -24.11 -0.04 3.41
C VAL A 450 -25.02 -0.46 4.54
N VAL A 451 -26.33 -0.37 4.33
CA VAL A 451 -27.32 -0.85 5.29
C VAL A 451 -27.32 -2.37 5.26
N ARG A 452 -26.73 -3.00 6.28
CA ARG A 452 -26.87 -4.44 6.51
C ARG A 452 -28.35 -4.78 6.53
N SER A 453 -28.77 -5.71 5.66
CA SER A 453 -30.05 -6.36 5.85
C SER A 453 -29.97 -7.11 7.18
N LYS A 454 -30.80 -6.75 8.16
CA LYS A 454 -30.80 -7.41 9.47
C LYS A 454 -30.95 -8.92 9.22
N PRO A 455 -30.04 -9.78 9.68
CA PRO A 455 -30.24 -11.22 9.53
C PRO A 455 -31.52 -11.58 10.26
N GLY A 456 -32.41 -12.31 9.57
CA GLY A 456 -33.55 -12.96 10.18
C GLY A 456 -33.05 -13.82 11.34
N LYS A 457 -33.56 -13.53 12.54
CA LYS A 457 -33.13 -14.03 13.86
C LYS A 457 -31.76 -13.51 14.27
N GLU A 458 -31.78 -12.47 15.11
CA GLU A 458 -30.74 -12.33 16.15
C GLU A 458 -30.51 -13.71 16.79
N PRO A 459 -29.26 -14.17 16.94
CA PRO A 459 -28.99 -15.32 17.77
C PRO A 459 -29.45 -14.98 19.17
N SER A 460 -30.61 -15.52 19.56
CA SER A 460 -31.13 -15.48 20.91
C SER A 460 -30.00 -15.90 21.85
N HIS A 461 -29.52 -14.95 22.64
CA HIS A 461 -28.58 -15.16 23.74
C HIS A 461 -27.17 -15.67 23.39
N GLY A 462 -26.58 -15.21 22.30
CA GLY A 462 -25.13 -15.22 22.13
C GLY A 462 -24.49 -14.03 22.82
N LYS A 463 -24.19 -14.13 24.11
CA LYS A 463 -23.45 -13.10 24.88
C LYS A 463 -22.11 -12.79 24.19
N TRP A 464 -21.98 -11.63 23.56
CA TRP A 464 -20.69 -10.99 23.24
C TRP A 464 -19.90 -10.55 24.49
N LEU A 465 -20.33 -10.98 25.69
CA LEU A 465 -19.69 -10.66 26.98
C LEU A 465 -18.24 -11.16 27.09
N PHE A 466 -17.80 -12.06 26.21
CA PHE A 466 -16.44 -12.56 26.27
C PHE A 466 -15.43 -11.53 25.76
N VAL A 467 -15.76 -10.66 24.80
CA VAL A 467 -14.78 -9.69 24.24
C VAL A 467 -14.64 -8.47 25.13
N ASP A 468 -15.70 -8.04 25.82
CA ASP A 468 -15.66 -6.89 26.74
C ASP A 468 -14.67 -7.08 27.91
N HIS A 469 -14.40 -8.32 28.33
CA HIS A 469 -13.40 -8.61 29.37
C HIS A 469 -11.95 -8.64 28.85
N TYR A 470 -11.75 -8.77 27.54
CA TYR A 470 -10.41 -8.79 26.91
C TYR A 470 -10.04 -7.46 26.25
N LEU A 471 -10.97 -6.51 26.16
CA LEU A 471 -10.69 -5.15 25.70
C LEU A 471 -10.35 -4.27 26.91
N PRO A 472 -9.14 -3.68 26.96
CA PRO A 472 -8.77 -2.79 28.04
C PRO A 472 -9.66 -1.52 28.05
N GLY A 473 -10.03 -1.06 29.25
CA GLY A 473 -10.72 0.21 29.47
C GLY A 473 -12.21 0.23 29.10
N SER A 474 -12.74 1.42 28.78
CA SER A 474 -14.16 1.65 28.44
C SER A 474 -14.54 1.21 27.03
N MET A 475 -13.66 0.54 26.28
CA MET A 475 -13.92 0.08 24.91
C MET A 475 -15.09 -0.91 24.81
N GLY A 476 -15.36 -1.69 25.86
CA GLY A 476 -16.53 -2.59 25.95
C GLY A 476 -17.84 -1.93 26.41
N MET A 477 -17.84 -0.63 26.71
CA MET A 477 -19.07 0.06 27.16
C MET A 477 -20.01 0.38 25.99
N LYS A 478 -21.30 0.05 26.18
CA LYS A 478 -22.40 0.42 25.28
C LYS A 478 -22.47 1.94 25.09
N GLU A 479 -22.86 2.39 23.89
CA GLU A 479 -22.95 3.82 23.53
C GLU A 479 -23.78 4.64 24.52
N ASP A 480 -24.92 4.13 24.99
CA ASP A 480 -25.76 4.82 25.98
C ASP A 480 -25.04 5.07 27.31
N ALA A 481 -24.17 4.14 27.74
CA ALA A 481 -23.37 4.30 28.94
C ALA A 481 -22.26 5.33 28.73
N TRP A 482 -21.65 5.37 27.54
CA TRP A 482 -20.63 6.35 27.19
C TRP A 482 -21.18 7.79 27.20
N VAL A 483 -22.34 8.01 26.56
CA VAL A 483 -23.02 9.33 26.53
C VAL A 483 -23.38 9.83 27.92
N ASN A 484 -23.75 8.92 28.84
CA ASN A 484 -24.02 9.31 30.22
C ASN A 484 -22.76 9.76 30.96
N VAL A 485 -21.61 9.13 30.70
CA VAL A 485 -20.34 9.43 31.36
C VAL A 485 -19.67 10.68 30.77
N THR A 486 -19.87 10.99 29.49
CA THR A 486 -19.34 12.22 28.86
C THR A 486 -20.20 13.47 29.12
N ARG A 487 -21.44 13.33 29.63
CA ARG A 487 -22.38 14.44 29.83
C ARG A 487 -21.85 15.58 30.70
N GLU A 488 -21.16 15.25 31.79
CA GLU A 488 -20.59 16.25 32.70
C GLU A 488 -19.42 17.01 32.05
N PRO A 489 -18.40 16.32 31.49
CA PRO A 489 -17.37 16.97 30.68
C PRO A 489 -17.92 17.82 29.53
N GLU A 490 -18.94 17.34 28.80
CA GLU A 490 -19.57 18.11 27.72
C GLU A 490 -20.23 19.41 28.21
N ARG A 491 -20.78 19.42 29.42
CA ARG A 491 -21.33 20.64 30.02
C ARG A 491 -20.23 21.66 30.26
N CYS A 492 -19.07 21.23 30.76
CA CYS A 492 -17.91 22.09 31.03
C CYS A 492 -17.34 22.70 29.74
N VAL A 493 -17.25 21.91 28.66
CA VAL A 493 -16.81 22.43 27.34
C VAL A 493 -17.79 23.49 26.83
N LYS A 494 -19.11 23.26 26.95
CA LYS A 494 -20.13 24.24 26.54
C LYS A 494 -20.13 25.51 27.39
N SER A 495 -19.75 25.43 28.67
CA SER A 495 -19.63 26.59 29.56
C SER A 495 -18.25 27.27 29.50
N GLY A 496 -17.30 26.72 28.74
CA GLY A 496 -15.91 27.22 28.68
C GLY A 496 -15.11 27.06 29.97
N ASP A 497 -15.56 26.19 30.89
CA ASP A 497 -14.92 26.01 32.20
C ASP A 497 -13.82 24.93 32.10
N THR A 498 -12.58 25.38 31.88
CA THR A 498 -11.41 24.52 31.72
C THR A 498 -11.04 23.80 33.02
N ALA A 499 -11.16 24.46 34.18
CA ALA A 499 -10.80 23.88 35.47
C ALA A 499 -11.77 22.76 35.89
N ALA A 500 -13.07 22.96 35.70
CA ALA A 500 -14.06 21.91 35.96
C ALA A 500 -13.93 20.74 34.98
N PHE A 501 -13.59 21.01 33.71
CA PHE A 501 -13.32 19.97 32.72
C PHE A 501 -12.11 19.12 33.12
N GLU A 502 -11.00 19.75 33.49
CA GLU A 502 -9.80 19.07 33.97
C GLU A 502 -10.07 18.24 35.22
N LYS A 503 -10.82 18.77 36.19
CA LYS A 503 -11.20 18.01 37.38
C LYS A 503 -12.00 16.75 37.03
N ALA A 504 -12.94 16.84 36.09
CA ALA A 504 -13.74 15.70 35.67
C ALA A 504 -12.89 14.62 34.99
N LEU A 505 -11.95 15.02 34.14
CA LEU A 505 -11.08 14.09 33.40
C LEU A 505 -9.89 13.57 34.24
N GLY A 506 -9.39 14.33 35.21
CA GLY A 506 -8.26 13.93 36.05
C GLY A 506 -8.50 12.59 36.77
N SER A 507 -9.73 12.40 37.27
CA SER A 507 -10.17 11.12 37.87
C SER A 507 -10.15 9.90 36.92
N LYS A 508 -10.06 10.14 35.60
CA LYS A 508 -9.98 9.10 34.55
C LYS A 508 -8.54 8.81 34.12
N PHE A 509 -7.61 9.69 34.47
CA PHE A 509 -6.19 9.59 34.18
C PHE A 509 -5.37 9.32 35.45
N ASP A 510 -6.03 8.98 36.55
CA ASP A 510 -5.44 8.82 37.90
C ASP A 510 -4.58 10.04 38.31
N GLN A 511 -4.99 11.25 37.90
CA GLN A 511 -4.34 12.51 38.22
C GLN A 511 -5.27 13.46 38.98
N ASP A 512 -4.81 13.96 40.12
CA ASP A 512 -5.52 14.99 40.88
C ASP A 512 -5.15 16.40 40.40
N TRP A 513 -5.80 16.85 39.33
CA TRP A 513 -5.69 18.24 38.84
C TRP A 513 -6.51 19.25 39.66
N SER A 514 -6.77 18.98 40.94
CA SER A 514 -7.65 19.80 41.80
C SER A 514 -6.90 20.72 42.77
N THR A 515 -5.61 20.48 43.04
CA THR A 515 -4.81 21.26 44.00
C THR A 515 -3.74 22.10 43.30
N GLU A 516 -3.73 23.41 43.60
CA GLU A 516 -2.59 24.29 43.32
C GLU A 516 -1.48 24.02 44.33
N THR A 517 -0.71 22.94 44.14
CA THR A 517 0.47 22.70 44.98
C THR A 517 1.70 23.25 44.26
N SER A 518 2.31 24.26 44.89
CA SER A 518 3.55 24.97 44.56
C SER A 518 4.80 24.07 44.69
N GLU A 519 4.78 22.86 44.14
CA GLU A 519 5.96 21.99 44.07
C GLU A 519 6.28 21.69 42.62
N ASN A 520 7.55 21.81 42.23
CA ASN A 520 8.03 21.63 40.85
C ASN A 520 7.44 20.36 40.22
N PRO A 521 6.64 20.47 39.15
CA PRO A 521 5.96 19.33 38.52
C PRO A 521 6.91 18.35 37.81
N ALA A 522 8.21 18.67 37.70
CA ALA A 522 9.21 17.83 37.06
C ALA A 522 9.50 16.52 37.83
N ASP A 523 9.32 16.49 39.15
CA ASP A 523 9.79 15.36 39.97
C ASP A 523 8.73 14.27 40.27
N LYS A 524 7.47 14.45 39.84
CA LYS A 524 6.37 13.50 40.13
C LYS A 524 5.55 13.05 38.92
N ILE A 525 6.02 13.26 37.70
CA ILE A 525 5.52 12.46 36.58
C ILE A 525 6.36 11.19 36.58
N ALA A 526 6.06 10.28 37.52
CA ALA A 526 6.49 8.90 37.40
C ALA A 526 6.19 8.46 35.96
N LYS A 527 7.12 7.80 35.29
CA LYS A 527 6.95 7.26 33.93
C LYS A 527 5.66 6.43 33.87
N ILE A 528 4.52 7.07 33.58
CA ILE A 528 3.25 6.40 33.40
C ILE A 528 3.44 5.59 32.13
N GLU A 529 3.39 4.26 32.25
CA GLU A 529 3.42 3.43 31.05
C GLU A 529 2.16 3.76 30.23
N PRO A 530 2.28 4.02 28.90
CA PRO A 530 1.14 4.32 28.03
C PRO A 530 0.02 3.26 28.04
N SER A 531 0.29 2.10 28.62
CA SER A 531 -0.57 0.92 28.76
C SER A 531 -1.67 1.04 29.83
N GLU A 532 -1.60 2.01 30.75
CA GLU A 532 -2.54 2.11 31.88
C GLU A 532 -3.76 3.01 31.60
N VAL A 533 -3.68 3.87 30.58
CA VAL A 533 -4.74 4.84 30.30
C VAL A 533 -5.68 4.38 29.19
N ASP A 534 -6.98 4.54 29.43
CA ASP A 534 -8.00 4.25 28.43
C ASP A 534 -7.94 5.20 27.22
N ARG A 535 -7.57 4.64 26.07
CA ARG A 535 -7.47 5.33 24.78
C ARG A 535 -8.75 6.08 24.40
N ARG A 536 -9.94 5.61 24.82
CA ARG A 536 -11.23 6.25 24.47
C ARG A 536 -11.35 7.66 25.07
N TRP A 537 -10.82 7.86 26.28
CA TRP A 537 -10.76 9.16 26.95
C TRP A 537 -9.74 10.10 26.33
N ILE A 538 -8.60 9.57 25.87
CA ILE A 538 -7.60 10.34 25.12
C ILE A 538 -8.22 10.88 23.83
N LEU A 539 -8.88 10.03 23.04
CA LEU A 539 -9.55 10.46 21.80
C LEU A 539 -10.67 11.47 22.08
N TYR A 540 -11.43 11.28 23.16
CA TYR A 540 -12.46 12.24 23.57
C TYR A 540 -11.86 13.60 23.90
N ALA A 541 -10.80 13.66 24.72
CA ALA A 541 -10.11 14.90 25.04
C ALA A 541 -9.60 15.61 23.78
N LEU A 542 -8.94 14.88 22.89
CA LEU A 542 -8.43 15.43 21.62
C LEU A 542 -9.55 15.96 20.72
N SER A 543 -10.71 15.31 20.67
CA SER A 543 -11.88 15.76 19.90
C SER A 543 -12.49 17.06 20.42
N LYS A 544 -12.17 17.46 21.66
CA LYS A 544 -12.63 18.73 22.25
C LYS A 544 -11.57 19.82 22.14
N ILE A 545 -10.30 19.45 22.23
CA ILE A 545 -9.18 20.40 22.12
C ILE A 545 -9.03 20.90 20.69
N PHE A 546 -9.04 19.99 19.72
CA PHE A 546 -8.80 20.29 18.31
C PHE A 546 -10.10 20.32 17.50
N SER A 547 -10.09 21.10 16.42
CA SER A 547 -11.13 21.05 15.38
C SER A 547 -10.52 21.10 13.98
N TRP A 548 -11.20 20.50 13.01
CA TRP A 548 -10.81 20.53 11.61
C TRP A 548 -11.82 21.34 10.79
N SER A 549 -11.48 22.59 10.48
CA SER A 549 -12.39 23.53 9.83
C SER A 549 -11.73 24.34 8.72
N GLN A 550 -12.55 24.87 7.82
CA GLN A 550 -12.11 25.75 6.74
C GLN A 550 -11.88 27.17 7.26
N ASN A 551 -10.69 27.70 7.02
CA ASN A 551 -10.34 29.10 7.31
C ASN A 551 -11.04 30.06 6.35
N LEU A 552 -10.94 31.37 6.65
CA LEU A 552 -11.51 32.45 5.82
C LEU A 552 -11.03 32.42 4.35
N GLU A 553 -9.86 31.83 4.10
CA GLU A 553 -9.24 31.68 2.78
C GLU A 553 -9.67 30.41 2.02
N GLY A 554 -10.56 29.61 2.61
CA GLY A 554 -11.03 28.38 1.98
C GLY A 554 -10.13 27.16 2.18
N MET A 555 -9.03 27.28 2.94
CA MET A 555 -8.11 26.19 3.25
C MET A 555 -8.49 25.52 4.58
N TYR A 556 -8.40 24.19 4.67
CA TYR A 556 -8.64 23.48 5.93
C TYR A 556 -7.41 23.58 6.84
N GLU A 557 -7.64 23.98 8.10
CA GLU A 557 -6.59 24.10 9.11
C GLU A 557 -7.00 23.38 10.40
N LEU A 558 -6.00 22.80 11.08
CA LEU A 558 -6.15 22.27 12.42
C LEU A 558 -6.04 23.41 13.43
N SER A 559 -7.11 23.65 14.20
CA SER A 559 -7.14 24.72 15.20
C SER A 559 -7.40 24.19 16.61
N ILE A 560 -6.84 24.87 17.61
CA ILE A 560 -7.11 24.59 19.04
C ILE A 560 -8.30 25.46 19.46
N VAL A 561 -9.46 24.83 19.69
CA VAL A 561 -10.72 25.52 20.03
C VAL A 561 -10.93 25.60 21.54
N PHE A 562 -10.40 24.64 22.28
CA PHE A 562 -10.53 24.57 23.73
C PHE A 562 -9.19 24.17 24.35
N TYR A 563 -8.64 25.02 25.22
CA TYR A 563 -7.32 24.82 25.81
C TYR A 563 -7.40 24.57 27.33
N PRO A 564 -7.43 23.30 27.77
CA PRO A 564 -7.25 22.91 29.17
C PRO A 564 -5.74 22.73 29.50
N PRO A 565 -5.08 23.67 30.20
CA PRO A 565 -3.62 23.73 30.30
C PRO A 565 -2.94 22.51 30.96
N ARG A 566 -3.51 21.96 32.04
CA ARG A 566 -2.94 20.80 32.77
C ARG A 566 -3.08 19.53 31.95
N LEU A 567 -4.26 19.31 31.37
CA LEU A 567 -4.53 18.18 30.49
C LEU A 567 -3.67 18.26 29.22
N PHE A 568 -3.52 19.45 28.63
CA PHE A 568 -2.74 19.65 27.42
C PHE A 568 -1.25 19.33 27.65
N ARG A 569 -0.65 19.84 28.74
CA ARG A 569 0.73 19.47 29.12
C ARG A 569 0.87 17.98 29.39
N TRP A 570 -0.10 17.38 30.09
CA TRP A 570 -0.10 15.94 30.35
C TRP A 570 -0.14 15.11 29.06
N LEU A 571 -0.98 15.49 28.08
CA LEU A 571 -1.05 14.82 26.77
C LEU A 571 0.28 14.90 26.00
N LEU A 572 0.98 16.04 26.10
CA LEU A 572 2.31 16.21 25.51
C LEU A 572 3.35 15.32 26.20
N GLN A 573 3.45 15.38 27.53
CA GLN A 573 4.45 14.66 28.32
C GLN A 573 4.27 13.14 28.26
N THR A 574 3.03 12.66 28.08
CA THR A 574 2.72 11.22 27.95
C THR A 574 2.86 10.67 26.55
N GLY A 575 3.22 11.49 25.55
CA GLY A 575 3.41 11.03 24.17
C GLY A 575 2.09 10.75 23.42
N ASN A 576 0.96 11.22 23.94
CA ASN A 576 -0.36 10.97 23.36
C ASN A 576 -0.75 11.98 22.29
N MET A 577 0.03 13.05 22.14
CA MET A 577 -0.19 14.15 21.20
C MET A 577 0.37 13.82 19.81
N THR A 578 -0.27 12.86 19.13
CA THR A 578 0.11 12.41 17.77
C THR A 578 -0.97 12.70 16.75
N ILE A 579 -0.57 12.96 15.49
CA ILE A 579 -1.51 13.20 14.38
C ILE A 579 -2.48 12.03 14.22
N LEU A 580 -2.02 10.78 14.37
CA LEU A 580 -2.89 9.59 14.29
C LEU A 580 -3.99 9.57 15.34
N ASN A 581 -3.70 10.02 16.56
CA ASN A 581 -4.70 10.11 17.63
C ASN A 581 -5.68 11.27 17.34
N ILE A 582 -5.20 12.40 16.83
CA ILE A 582 -6.04 13.53 16.43
C ILE A 582 -6.96 13.16 15.27
N GLU A 583 -6.45 12.54 14.21
CA GLU A 583 -7.25 12.07 13.08
C GLU A 583 -8.30 11.05 13.49
N SER A 584 -7.95 10.18 14.46
CA SER A 584 -8.90 9.21 15.02
C SER A 584 -10.00 9.91 15.82
N ALA A 585 -9.67 10.97 16.55
CA ALA A 585 -10.61 11.77 17.33
C ALA A 585 -11.54 12.60 16.42
N LEU A 586 -11.00 13.17 15.34
CA LEU A 586 -11.72 14.03 14.37
C LEU A 586 -12.25 13.27 13.16
N ARG A 587 -12.34 11.93 13.24
CA ARG A 587 -12.68 11.06 12.10
C ARG A 587 -13.99 11.45 11.41
N GLN A 588 -14.98 11.94 12.14
CA GLN A 588 -16.25 12.37 11.55
C GLN A 588 -16.08 13.67 10.74
N GLU A 589 -15.41 14.67 11.30
CA GLU A 589 -15.14 15.96 10.66
C GLU A 589 -14.27 15.81 9.41
N ILE A 590 -13.20 15.02 9.50
CA ILE A 590 -12.29 14.74 8.39
C ILE A 590 -13.02 14.01 7.24
N ARG A 591 -13.89 13.06 7.55
CA ARG A 591 -14.69 12.34 6.53
C ARG A 591 -15.71 13.21 5.83
N THR A 592 -16.26 14.22 6.53
CA THR A 592 -17.16 15.20 5.91
C THR A 592 -16.41 16.24 5.09
N SER A 593 -15.13 16.47 5.37
CA SER A 593 -14.27 17.36 4.62
C SER A 593 -13.78 16.73 3.32
N LEU A 594 -13.67 17.52 2.25
CA LEU A 594 -13.08 17.10 0.96
C LEU A 594 -11.54 17.03 1.00
N SER A 595 -10.91 17.44 2.11
CA SER A 595 -9.47 17.71 2.20
C SER A 595 -8.58 16.47 2.37
N GLY A 596 -9.15 15.29 2.65
CA GLY A 596 -8.36 14.09 2.96
C GLY A 596 -7.73 14.14 4.38
N PRO A 597 -6.61 13.42 4.62
CA PRO A 597 -5.94 13.39 5.93
C PRO A 597 -5.32 14.75 6.31
N ILE A 598 -5.01 14.94 7.60
CA ILE A 598 -4.41 16.20 8.08
C ILE A 598 -2.99 16.30 7.49
N PRO A 599 -2.65 17.38 6.76
CA PRO A 599 -1.31 17.56 6.21
C PRO A 599 -0.26 17.75 7.31
N ALA A 600 0.98 17.32 7.04
CA ALA A 600 2.09 17.49 7.96
C ALA A 600 2.31 18.97 8.31
N GLY A 601 2.80 19.24 9.52
CA GLY A 601 3.05 20.60 10.01
C GLY A 601 1.86 21.29 10.68
N GLN A 602 0.62 20.86 10.41
CA GLN A 602 -0.58 21.47 11.01
C GLN A 602 -0.60 21.41 12.55
N LEU A 603 -0.17 20.29 13.14
CA LEU A 603 -0.07 20.15 14.60
C LEU A 603 0.98 21.10 15.18
N VAL A 604 2.15 21.19 14.54
CA VAL A 604 3.24 22.07 14.97
C VAL A 604 2.79 23.52 14.90
N ASN A 605 2.21 23.94 13.78
CA ASN A 605 1.72 25.31 13.58
C ASN A 605 0.63 25.69 14.60
N ALA A 606 -0.28 24.76 14.92
CA ALA A 606 -1.31 24.99 15.93
C ALA A 606 -0.71 25.22 17.34
N ILE A 607 0.37 24.51 17.69
CA ILE A 607 1.07 24.67 18.97
C ILE A 607 1.91 25.94 19.00
N VAL A 608 2.66 26.24 17.93
CA VAL A 608 3.46 27.47 17.80
C VAL A 608 2.59 28.72 17.86
N LYS A 609 1.38 28.70 17.28
CA LYS A 609 0.41 29.79 17.40
C LYS A 609 -0.05 30.03 18.84
N LEU A 610 -0.05 29.00 19.67
CA LEU A 610 -0.49 29.05 21.06
C LEU A 610 0.62 29.50 22.02
N ASP A 611 1.84 29.01 21.81
CA ASP A 611 2.99 29.24 22.69
C ASP A 611 4.18 29.86 21.93
N ARG A 612 4.46 31.13 22.22
CA ARG A 612 5.58 31.88 21.63
C ARG A 612 6.93 31.61 22.32
N GLU A 613 6.91 31.05 23.54
CA GLU A 613 8.11 30.70 24.30
C GLU A 613 8.69 29.34 23.87
N MET A 614 7.93 28.56 23.08
CA MET A 614 8.31 27.27 22.49
C MET A 614 8.51 26.14 23.51
N GLU A 615 8.10 26.31 24.76
CA GLU A 615 8.13 25.27 25.79
C GLU A 615 7.22 24.08 25.43
N LEU A 616 6.02 24.35 24.94
CA LEU A 616 5.09 23.32 24.50
C LEU A 616 5.61 22.59 23.25
N LEU A 617 6.36 23.28 22.39
CA LEU A 617 7.00 22.66 21.23
C LEU A 617 8.16 21.76 21.67
N LEU A 618 8.98 22.17 22.64
CA LEU A 618 10.01 21.32 23.23
C LEU A 618 9.41 20.04 23.82
N HIS A 619 8.29 20.14 24.55
CA HIS A 619 7.59 18.97 25.08
C HIS A 619 6.98 18.08 23.99
N LEU A 620 6.44 18.68 22.92
CA LEU A 620 5.94 17.94 21.77
C LEU A 620 7.08 17.12 21.15
N VAL A 621 8.18 17.79 20.81
CA VAL A 621 9.32 17.20 20.13
C VAL A 621 10.02 16.19 21.04
N SER A 622 10.18 16.41 22.33
CA SER A 622 10.88 15.48 23.24
C SER A 622 10.08 14.21 23.53
N SER A 623 8.79 14.30 23.84
CA SER A 623 8.01 13.16 24.35
C SER A 623 7.14 12.45 23.31
N ASN A 624 6.79 13.08 22.19
CA ASN A 624 5.88 12.49 21.20
C ASN A 624 6.62 11.86 20.01
N LEU A 625 5.95 10.93 19.34
CA LEU A 625 6.44 10.34 18.09
C LEU A 625 6.00 11.22 16.92
N LEU A 626 6.98 11.88 16.29
CA LEU A 626 6.81 12.74 15.12
C LEU A 626 7.53 12.10 13.92
N GLY A 627 6.96 12.22 12.73
CA GLY A 627 7.63 11.81 11.49
C GLY A 627 8.61 12.88 11.00
N ALA A 628 9.39 12.54 9.96
CA ALA A 628 10.38 13.45 9.38
C ALA A 628 9.76 14.78 8.93
N ALA A 629 8.60 14.74 8.26
CA ALA A 629 7.92 15.94 7.80
C ALA A 629 7.43 16.83 8.95
N GLU A 630 6.89 16.27 10.04
CA GLU A 630 6.52 17.07 11.22
C GLU A 630 7.73 17.66 11.93
N LEU A 631 8.82 16.90 12.06
CA LEU A 631 10.07 17.37 12.67
C LEU A 631 10.68 18.52 11.87
N LEU A 632 10.66 18.45 10.53
CA LEU A 632 11.12 19.54 9.67
C LEU A 632 10.28 20.81 9.86
N HIS A 633 8.95 20.71 9.96
CA HIS A 633 8.13 21.88 10.28
C HIS A 633 8.47 22.47 11.66
N ALA A 634 8.80 21.64 12.66
CA ALA A 634 9.24 22.11 13.96
C ALA A 634 10.60 22.85 13.85
N ILE A 635 11.57 22.26 13.15
CA ILE A 635 12.88 22.86 12.90
C ILE A 635 12.74 24.21 12.17
N ARG A 636 11.91 24.26 11.13
CA ARG A 636 11.61 25.50 10.40
C ARG A 636 11.08 26.60 11.33
N ASN A 637 10.04 26.32 12.11
CA ASN A 637 9.48 27.31 13.04
C ASN A 637 10.53 27.76 14.08
N LEU A 638 11.37 26.84 14.58
CA LEU A 638 12.45 27.18 15.51
C LEU A 638 13.48 28.10 14.85
N MET A 639 13.91 27.78 13.62
CA MET A 639 14.81 28.62 12.83
C MET A 639 14.21 30.02 12.56
N GLU A 640 12.90 30.10 12.26
CA GLU A 640 12.17 31.36 12.05
C GLU A 640 12.15 32.20 13.32
N THR A 641 11.95 31.60 14.49
CA THR A 641 11.92 32.35 15.75
C THR A 641 13.27 32.73 16.35
N MET A 642 14.36 32.19 15.81
CA MET A 642 15.73 32.56 16.20
C MET A 642 16.32 33.61 15.24
N ASP A 643 15.51 34.17 14.32
CA ASP A 643 15.93 35.08 13.26
C ASP A 643 17.10 34.54 12.42
N LEU A 644 17.27 33.21 12.37
CA LEU A 644 18.33 32.53 11.60
C LEU A 644 18.09 32.61 10.08
N PHE A 645 16.92 33.09 9.66
CA PHE A 645 16.64 33.44 8.27
C PHE A 645 16.95 34.91 7.95
N GLU A 646 17.21 35.78 8.95
CA GLU A 646 17.52 37.20 8.75
C GLU A 646 18.98 37.47 8.37
N LEU A 647 19.83 36.45 8.25
CA LEU A 647 21.15 36.55 7.60
C LEU A 647 21.06 37.07 6.13
N GLY A 648 19.86 37.17 5.55
CA GLY A 648 19.62 37.74 4.22
C GLY A 648 18.75 39.02 4.15
N ASP A 649 18.22 39.54 5.27
CA ASP A 649 17.20 40.61 5.22
C ASP A 649 17.56 41.87 6.03
N SER A 650 18.86 42.18 6.17
CA SER A 650 19.27 43.52 6.62
C SER A 650 19.01 44.56 5.52
N SER A 651 17.81 45.13 5.52
CA SER A 651 17.39 46.26 4.68
C SER A 651 18.06 47.61 5.03
N SER A 652 19.31 47.60 5.51
CA SER A 652 20.12 48.82 5.64
C SER A 652 21.44 48.66 4.87
N PRO A 653 21.58 49.24 3.66
CA PRO A 653 22.88 49.32 3.01
C PRO A 653 23.73 50.26 3.85
N LYS A 654 24.66 49.72 4.64
CA LYS A 654 25.75 50.53 5.20
C LYS A 654 26.60 50.98 4.02
N GLN A 655 26.31 52.20 3.58
CA GLN A 655 27.16 53.08 2.78
C GLN A 655 28.65 52.79 3.00
N ALA A 656 29.26 52.13 2.02
CA ALA A 656 30.65 52.33 1.66
C ALA A 656 30.69 52.85 0.21
N LEU A 657 30.32 54.13 0.11
CA LEU A 657 30.85 55.13 -0.81
C LEU A 657 31.36 54.66 -2.19
N LEU A 658 30.51 54.91 -3.17
CA LEU A 658 30.92 55.21 -4.55
C LEU A 658 31.97 56.34 -4.56
N THR A 659 33.16 56.05 -5.08
CA THR A 659 33.99 57.05 -5.77
C THR A 659 34.48 56.49 -7.10
N ASN A 660 34.28 57.28 -8.14
CA ASN A 660 34.48 56.97 -9.56
C ASN A 660 35.88 56.46 -9.94
N GLY A 661 35.88 55.46 -10.83
CA GLY A 661 36.59 55.43 -12.12
C GLY A 661 38.12 55.36 -12.14
N GLU A 662 38.67 54.25 -12.63
CA GLU A 662 39.44 54.19 -13.89
C GLU A 662 39.70 52.72 -14.26
N ASP A 663 39.68 52.42 -15.56
CA ASP A 663 39.98 51.12 -16.14
C ASP A 663 41.37 50.59 -15.71
N THR A 664 41.42 49.38 -15.14
CA THR A 664 42.61 48.53 -15.24
C THR A 664 42.22 47.08 -15.55
N PRO A 665 42.98 46.41 -16.43
CA PRO A 665 42.63 45.10 -16.96
C PRO A 665 42.88 44.01 -15.92
N LEU A 666 42.09 42.94 -16.04
CA LEU A 666 42.22 41.66 -15.35
C LEU A 666 43.68 41.18 -15.30
N GLU A 667 44.33 41.32 -14.15
CA GLU A 667 45.52 40.55 -13.78
C GLU A 667 45.12 39.43 -12.83
N ASN A 668 45.51 38.22 -13.22
CA ASN A 668 45.04 36.92 -12.74
C ASN A 668 45.85 36.42 -11.53
N ASP A 669 46.09 37.28 -10.54
CA ASP A 669 46.97 36.98 -9.39
C ASP A 669 46.29 37.13 -8.01
N ASN A 670 44.96 37.27 -7.93
CA ASN A 670 44.28 37.55 -6.65
C ASN A 670 43.41 36.43 -6.06
N ALA A 671 43.66 35.17 -6.44
CA ALA A 671 42.92 34.04 -5.87
C ALA A 671 43.19 33.86 -4.35
N GLU A 672 44.38 34.19 -3.86
CA GLU A 672 44.71 34.07 -2.43
C GLU A 672 44.05 35.17 -1.56
N GLU A 673 44.00 36.43 -2.01
CA GLU A 673 43.29 37.49 -1.27
C GLU A 673 41.77 37.29 -1.30
N GLU A 674 41.23 36.72 -2.37
CA GLU A 674 39.80 36.41 -2.48
C GLU A 674 39.41 35.24 -1.58
N VAL A 675 40.27 34.20 -1.46
CA VAL A 675 40.09 33.12 -0.49
C VAL A 675 40.19 33.64 0.95
N GLN A 676 41.17 34.49 1.28
CA GLN A 676 41.30 35.06 2.63
C GLN A 676 40.11 35.94 3.03
N ARG A 677 39.56 36.69 2.07
CA ARG A 677 38.38 37.52 2.31
C ARG A 677 37.11 36.68 2.53
N LEU A 678 36.95 35.59 1.77
CA LEU A 678 35.87 34.62 1.95
C LEU A 678 36.01 33.84 3.28
N GLU A 679 37.24 33.54 3.71
CA GLU A 679 37.51 32.93 5.03
C GLU A 679 37.10 33.87 6.17
N ALA A 680 37.42 35.16 6.07
CA ALA A 680 37.06 36.14 7.10
C ALA A 680 35.55 36.42 7.18
N GLU A 681 34.85 36.46 6.05
CA GLU A 681 33.39 36.60 6.01
C GLU A 681 32.69 35.37 6.59
N ALA A 682 33.17 34.17 6.24
CA ALA A 682 32.66 32.93 6.82
C ALA A 682 32.89 32.85 8.33
N GLU A 683 33.98 33.40 8.86
CA GLU A 683 34.29 33.44 10.29
C GLU A 683 33.37 34.41 11.07
N ASP A 684 33.04 35.57 10.50
CA ASP A 684 32.12 36.56 11.11
C ASP A 684 30.67 36.02 11.17
N ASP A 685 30.21 35.37 10.09
CA ASP A 685 28.90 34.69 10.06
C ASP A 685 28.81 33.56 11.11
N LEU A 686 29.91 32.83 11.32
CA LEU A 686 29.98 31.73 12.28
C LEU A 686 29.93 32.26 13.72
N GLN A 687 30.61 33.36 14.02
CA GLN A 687 30.56 34.02 15.32
C GLN A 687 29.15 34.55 15.67
N LEU A 688 28.43 35.10 14.68
CA LEU A 688 27.05 35.56 14.88
C LEU A 688 26.10 34.39 15.21
N ALA A 689 26.24 33.26 14.50
CA ALA A 689 25.45 32.07 14.74
C ALA A 689 25.81 31.39 16.08
N GLU A 690 27.07 31.40 16.48
CA GLU A 690 27.54 30.89 17.77
C GLU A 690 26.90 31.66 18.94
N PHE A 691 26.74 32.98 18.84
CA PHE A 691 26.03 33.78 19.83
C PHE A 691 24.55 33.38 19.97
N GLN A 692 23.89 33.02 18.87
CA GLN A 692 22.46 32.63 18.85
C GLN A 692 22.22 31.17 19.28
N LEU A 693 23.21 30.29 19.08
CA LEU A 693 23.17 28.84 19.38
C LEU A 693 23.99 28.45 20.63
N GLY A 694 24.63 29.41 21.31
CA GLY A 694 25.44 29.22 22.51
C GLY A 694 24.63 28.90 23.78
N GLU A 695 25.31 28.78 24.93
CA GLU A 695 24.69 28.43 26.23
C GLU A 695 23.59 29.40 26.70
N GLY A 696 23.44 30.56 26.04
CA GLY A 696 22.36 31.53 26.25
C GLY A 696 21.08 31.29 25.41
N SER A 697 21.04 30.29 24.53
CA SER A 697 19.93 30.06 23.56
C SER A 697 18.58 29.65 24.19
N GLY A 698 18.59 29.29 25.47
CA GLY A 698 17.38 28.95 26.24
C GLY A 698 16.61 27.74 25.66
N VAL A 699 15.30 27.74 25.87
CA VAL A 699 14.38 26.63 25.48
C VAL A 699 14.40 26.34 23.97
N ARG A 700 14.72 27.34 23.12
CA ARG A 700 14.68 27.22 21.65
C ARG A 700 15.86 26.39 21.10
N GLY A 701 17.08 26.67 21.56
CA GLY A 701 18.26 25.88 21.19
C GLY A 701 18.16 24.43 21.65
N GLU A 702 17.63 24.20 22.87
CA GLU A 702 17.35 22.84 23.35
C GLU A 702 16.32 22.14 22.46
N ALA A 703 15.22 22.80 22.10
CA ALA A 703 14.20 22.25 21.21
C ALA A 703 14.75 21.90 19.82
N LEU A 704 15.64 22.74 19.28
CA LEU A 704 16.29 22.50 17.99
C LEU A 704 17.18 21.24 18.07
N ASN A 705 18.01 21.12 19.11
CA ASN A 705 18.90 19.97 19.30
C ASN A 705 18.11 18.67 19.48
N VAL A 706 17.02 18.69 20.25
CA VAL A 706 16.13 17.53 20.40
C VAL A 706 15.43 17.21 19.06
N ALA A 707 15.02 18.20 18.28
CA ALA A 707 14.41 18.00 16.97
C ALA A 707 15.38 17.36 15.96
N LEU A 708 16.62 17.86 15.89
CA LEU A 708 17.68 17.33 15.02
C LEU A 708 18.05 15.89 15.40
N SER A 709 18.18 15.61 16.70
CA SER A 709 18.45 14.24 17.17
C SER A 709 17.33 13.26 16.83
N LYS A 710 16.06 13.67 16.95
CA LYS A 710 14.94 12.84 16.49
C LYS A 710 14.86 12.71 14.97
N LEU A 711 15.20 13.76 14.23
CA LEU A 711 15.24 13.70 12.78
C LEU A 711 16.25 12.65 12.32
N TYR A 712 17.43 12.60 12.92
CA TYR A 712 18.45 11.58 12.66
C TYR A 712 17.98 10.14 12.94
N THR A 713 17.02 9.92 13.85
CA THR A 713 16.45 8.58 14.07
C THR A 713 15.52 8.11 12.93
N CYS A 714 15.14 9.01 12.00
CA CYS A 714 14.32 8.67 10.85
C CYS A 714 15.16 8.04 9.71
N PRO A 715 14.56 7.25 8.80
CA PRO A 715 15.28 6.73 7.63
C PRO A 715 15.71 7.85 6.67
N ASP A 716 16.93 7.80 6.13
CA ASP A 716 17.51 8.81 5.23
C ASP A 716 16.62 9.12 4.01
N ASN A 717 16.04 8.10 3.36
CA ASN A 717 15.13 8.29 2.23
C ASN A 717 13.87 9.10 2.60
N ASN A 718 13.40 8.96 3.84
CA ASN A 718 12.23 9.71 4.31
C ASN A 718 12.63 11.14 4.66
N ILE A 719 13.84 11.37 5.19
CA ILE A 719 14.34 12.70 5.52
C ILE A 719 14.54 13.51 4.23
N THR A 720 15.18 12.92 3.23
CA THR A 720 15.41 13.55 1.91
C THR A 720 14.10 13.88 1.18
N GLU A 721 13.15 12.95 1.11
CA GLU A 721 11.81 13.20 0.54
C GLU A 721 11.06 14.29 1.33
N ALA A 722 11.16 14.27 2.67
CA ALA A 722 10.55 15.30 3.50
C ALA A 722 11.20 16.67 3.28
N LEU A 723 12.54 16.76 3.22
CA LEU A 723 13.24 18.02 2.92
C LEU A 723 12.81 18.60 1.57
N GLN A 724 12.75 17.77 0.52
CA GLN A 724 12.33 18.20 -0.83
C GLN A 724 10.89 18.71 -0.90
N THR A 725 10.00 18.20 -0.03
CA THR A 725 8.58 18.55 -0.04
C THR A 725 8.22 19.67 0.94
N THR A 726 9.02 19.83 2.01
CA THR A 726 8.70 20.71 3.14
C THR A 726 9.54 21.99 3.14
N PHE A 727 10.81 21.90 2.79
CA PHE A 727 11.75 23.02 2.82
C PHE A 727 11.94 23.61 1.42
N THR A 728 12.16 24.91 1.37
CA THR A 728 12.69 25.57 0.18
C THR A 728 14.20 25.30 0.05
N SER A 729 14.76 25.56 -1.13
CA SER A 729 16.22 25.44 -1.33
C SER A 729 17.00 26.35 -0.39
N GLN A 730 16.50 27.57 -0.14
CA GLN A 730 17.10 28.50 0.80
C GLN A 730 17.03 27.99 2.24
N GLU A 731 15.86 27.49 2.67
CA GLU A 731 15.69 26.93 4.02
C GLU A 731 16.61 25.73 4.26
N THR A 732 16.84 24.91 3.23
CA THR A 732 17.77 23.78 3.30
C THR A 732 19.22 24.27 3.43
N VAL A 733 19.60 25.34 2.75
CA VAL A 733 20.93 25.95 2.89
C VAL A 733 21.12 26.55 4.28
N SER A 734 20.12 27.25 4.83
CA SER A 734 20.15 27.76 6.21
C SER A 734 20.36 26.62 7.22
N LEU A 735 19.73 25.46 6.99
CA LEU A 735 19.96 24.28 7.83
C LEU A 735 21.41 23.75 7.69
N ILE A 736 22.01 23.81 6.50
CA ILE A 736 23.43 23.44 6.30
C ILE A 736 24.34 24.38 7.11
N TYR A 737 24.06 25.70 7.13
CA TYR A 737 24.84 26.64 7.95
C TYR A 737 24.76 26.32 9.44
N ILE A 738 23.57 26.01 9.97
CA ILE A 738 23.40 25.60 11.38
C ILE A 738 24.24 24.35 11.67
N LEU A 739 24.21 23.36 10.80
CA LEU A 739 24.98 22.13 10.97
C LEU A 739 26.51 22.37 10.87
N ARG A 740 26.96 23.35 10.08
CA ARG A 740 28.38 23.77 10.04
C ARG A 740 28.81 24.44 11.34
N VAL A 741 27.96 25.28 11.94
CA VAL A 741 28.23 25.91 13.24
C VAL A 741 28.33 24.85 14.34
N GLU A 742 27.41 23.89 14.37
CA GLU A 742 27.48 22.76 15.31
C GLU A 742 28.72 21.87 15.08
N LEU A 743 29.17 21.73 13.83
CA LEU A 743 30.42 21.02 13.51
C LEU A 743 31.66 21.74 14.08
N ALA A 744 31.71 23.06 13.91
CA ALA A 744 32.80 23.90 14.42
C ALA A 744 32.81 23.96 15.95
N LYS A 745 31.64 24.18 16.58
CA LYS A 745 31.45 24.15 18.04
C LYS A 745 31.83 22.80 18.64
N GLY A 746 31.61 21.70 17.91
CA GLY A 746 32.07 20.37 18.30
C GLY A 746 33.60 20.20 18.32
N GLY A 747 34.38 21.23 17.93
CA GLY A 747 35.84 21.21 17.94
C GLY A 747 36.46 20.38 16.82
N TRP A 748 35.67 19.92 15.84
CA TRP A 748 36.12 18.98 14.79
C TRP A 748 36.98 19.64 13.71
N THR A 749 36.83 20.95 13.51
CA THR A 749 37.58 21.74 12.52
C THR A 749 38.71 22.57 13.14
N GLY A 750 38.72 22.70 14.47
CA GLY A 750 39.74 23.45 15.21
C GLY A 750 41.07 22.69 15.35
N ARG A 751 42.17 23.43 15.56
CA ARG A 751 43.49 22.82 15.81
C ARG A 751 43.68 22.56 17.29
N TYR A 752 44.19 21.37 17.64
CA TYR A 752 44.48 20.99 19.03
C TYR A 752 45.38 21.95 19.82
N LEU A 753 46.24 22.72 19.14
CA LEU A 753 47.16 23.66 19.81
C LEU A 753 46.51 25.00 20.13
N ASP A 754 45.42 25.34 19.46
CA ASP A 754 44.71 26.61 19.63
C ASP A 754 43.66 26.51 20.78
N ILE A 755 43.34 25.30 21.23
CA ILE A 755 42.36 24.99 22.30
C ILE A 755 42.96 25.18 23.72
N LEU A 756 44.27 25.38 23.85
CA LEU A 756 44.96 25.50 25.15
C LEU A 756 44.64 26.80 25.93
N GLU A 757 43.84 27.70 25.35
CA GLU A 757 43.37 28.94 26.00
C GLU A 757 41.91 28.86 26.52
N LEU A 758 41.21 27.73 26.31
CA LEU A 758 39.84 27.49 26.78
C LEU A 758 39.85 26.64 28.06
N ASP A 759 38.95 26.95 29.00
CA ASP A 759 38.83 26.22 30.27
C ASP A 759 38.42 24.75 30.01
N ASP A 760 39.10 23.82 30.69
CA ASP A 760 39.03 22.35 30.52
C ASP A 760 37.61 21.76 30.73
N ASP A 761 36.64 22.56 31.19
CA ASP A 761 35.25 22.20 31.44
C ASP A 761 34.33 22.34 30.19
N GLU A 762 34.78 22.98 29.09
CA GLU A 762 33.94 23.29 27.91
C GLU A 762 34.00 22.26 26.75
N VAL A 763 34.90 21.27 26.78
CA VAL A 763 35.25 20.46 25.57
C VAL A 763 34.84 18.98 25.65
N GLU A 764 33.84 18.59 26.45
CA GLU A 764 33.18 17.28 26.29
C GLU A 764 32.03 17.35 25.28
N ALA A 765 32.34 17.59 24.00
CA ALA A 765 31.38 17.37 22.94
C ALA A 765 31.05 15.86 22.89
N PRO A 766 29.77 15.43 23.00
CA PRO A 766 29.43 14.02 23.00
C PRO A 766 29.77 13.37 21.64
N ASP A 767 30.58 12.31 21.64
CA ASP A 767 31.06 11.54 20.46
C ASP A 767 30.01 11.21 19.38
N ASN A 768 28.71 11.20 19.73
CA ASN A 768 27.63 10.87 18.80
C ASN A 768 27.14 12.06 17.95
N SER A 769 27.50 13.31 18.29
CA SER A 769 27.05 14.51 17.58
C SER A 769 27.56 14.54 16.14
N ILE A 770 28.81 14.11 15.89
CA ILE A 770 29.42 14.11 14.55
C ILE A 770 28.70 13.16 13.57
N ILE A 771 28.18 12.03 14.07
CA ILE A 771 27.43 11.07 13.25
C ILE A 771 26.10 11.67 12.83
N LEU A 772 25.42 12.34 13.76
CA LEU A 772 24.17 13.05 13.50
C LEU A 772 24.39 14.17 12.48
N ILE A 773 25.37 15.04 12.72
CA ILE A 773 25.67 16.19 11.86
C ILE A 773 26.02 15.74 10.45
N SER A 774 26.94 14.77 10.31
CA SER A 774 27.35 14.26 8.99
C SER A 774 26.20 13.60 8.22
N SER A 775 25.34 12.82 8.89
CA SER A 775 24.16 12.22 8.26
C SER A 775 23.15 13.27 7.80
N LEU A 776 22.84 14.26 8.65
CA LEU A 776 21.90 15.32 8.28
C LEU A 776 22.46 16.24 7.19
N LEU A 777 23.76 16.57 7.21
CA LEU A 777 24.44 17.32 6.14
C LEU A 777 24.33 16.59 4.79
N ASN A 778 24.60 15.28 4.76
CA ASN A 778 24.44 14.47 3.55
C ASN A 778 23.00 14.49 3.05
N ASN A 779 22.02 14.30 3.95
CA ASN A 779 20.60 14.34 3.62
C ASN A 779 20.17 15.72 3.05
N CYS A 780 20.72 16.82 3.55
CA CYS A 780 20.45 18.17 3.02
C CYS A 780 21.05 18.37 1.62
N ILE A 781 22.29 17.91 1.40
CA ILE A 781 22.96 17.99 0.09
C ILE A 781 22.20 17.14 -0.95
N ASP A 782 21.79 15.92 -0.58
CA ASP A 782 21.03 15.02 -1.43
C ASP A 782 19.62 15.57 -1.75
N ALA A 783 18.98 16.23 -0.78
CA ALA A 783 17.69 16.87 -0.99
C ALA A 783 17.75 18.01 -2.03
N LEU A 784 18.77 18.87 -1.97
CA LEU A 784 19.00 19.93 -2.95
C LEU A 784 19.33 19.37 -4.33
N ALA A 785 20.10 18.27 -4.38
CA ALA A 785 20.62 17.64 -5.59
C ALA A 785 21.32 18.62 -6.54
N ALA A 786 21.78 18.15 -7.70
CA ALA A 786 22.41 19.02 -8.70
C ALA A 786 21.47 20.14 -9.19
N GLY A 787 20.16 19.90 -9.16
CA GLY A 787 19.14 20.86 -9.61
C GLY A 787 19.08 22.12 -8.74
N GLY A 788 19.16 22.00 -7.41
CA GLY A 788 19.09 23.14 -6.49
C GLY A 788 20.29 24.10 -6.62
N TRP A 789 21.49 23.53 -6.77
CA TRP A 789 22.73 24.30 -6.92
C TRP A 789 22.86 24.97 -8.30
N LEU A 790 22.52 24.25 -9.39
CA LEU A 790 22.70 24.77 -10.76
C LEU A 790 21.66 25.80 -11.20
N THR A 791 20.48 25.82 -10.57
CA THR A 791 19.37 26.71 -10.95
C THR A 791 19.43 28.08 -10.25
N GLY A 792 20.36 28.30 -9.32
CA GLY A 792 20.45 29.53 -8.53
C GLY A 792 19.29 29.70 -7.53
N ASN A 793 18.51 28.64 -7.29
CA ASN A 793 17.40 28.66 -6.33
C ASN A 793 17.90 28.55 -4.88
N ALA A 794 19.06 27.93 -4.66
CA ALA A 794 19.84 28.06 -3.44
C ALA A 794 20.56 29.42 -3.45
N ARG A 795 19.84 30.50 -3.15
CA ARG A 795 20.45 31.83 -3.04
C ARG A 795 21.33 31.87 -1.80
N LEU A 796 22.63 32.07 -2.01
CA LEU A 796 23.54 32.54 -0.97
C LEU A 796 23.36 34.06 -0.80
N ILE A 797 23.88 34.61 0.28
CA ILE A 797 23.55 35.93 0.87
C ILE A 797 23.51 37.09 -0.16
N ASN A 798 24.26 37.03 -1.27
CA ASN A 798 24.28 38.08 -2.31
C ASN A 798 23.78 37.66 -3.72
N GLY A 799 23.35 36.41 -3.91
CA GLY A 799 22.66 35.97 -5.13
C GLY A 799 23.52 35.71 -6.37
N ASP A 800 24.85 35.69 -6.27
CA ASP A 800 25.76 35.41 -7.38
C ASP A 800 26.12 33.92 -7.51
N GLN A 801 26.16 33.41 -8.74
CA GLN A 801 26.39 31.99 -9.05
C GLN A 801 27.80 31.50 -8.67
N SER A 802 28.80 32.40 -8.65
CA SER A 802 30.19 32.13 -8.24
C SER A 802 30.34 31.83 -6.75
N GLU A 803 29.45 32.35 -5.90
CA GLU A 803 29.49 32.10 -4.45
C GLU A 803 29.12 30.65 -4.10
N SER A 804 28.31 29.98 -4.92
CA SER A 804 27.93 28.58 -4.69
C SER A 804 29.11 27.62 -4.80
N GLU A 805 30.05 27.90 -5.70
CA GLU A 805 31.29 27.16 -5.83
C GLU A 805 32.22 27.42 -4.63
N GLY A 806 32.31 28.68 -4.19
CA GLY A 806 33.05 29.07 -2.99
C GLY A 806 32.53 28.37 -1.73
N PHE A 807 31.22 28.41 -1.49
CA PHE A 807 30.56 27.76 -0.34
C PHE A 807 30.78 26.23 -0.32
N ILE A 808 30.64 25.56 -1.46
CA ILE A 808 30.91 24.12 -1.54
C ILE A 808 32.41 23.83 -1.35
N GLY A 809 33.27 24.74 -1.83
CA GLY A 809 34.71 24.73 -1.56
C GLY A 809 35.02 24.77 -0.07
N THR A 810 34.48 25.73 0.68
CA THR A 810 34.71 25.86 2.13
C THR A 810 34.17 24.67 2.89
N LEU A 811 32.94 24.22 2.60
CA LEU A 811 32.34 23.04 3.23
C LEU A 811 33.18 21.79 3.00
N LYS A 812 33.73 21.61 1.79
CA LYS A 812 34.63 20.49 1.48
C LYS A 812 35.92 20.55 2.30
N MET A 813 36.50 21.73 2.47
CA MET A 813 37.71 21.93 3.28
C MET A 813 37.46 21.58 4.75
N GLU A 814 36.35 22.06 5.33
CA GLU A 814 35.92 21.73 6.70
C GLU A 814 35.72 20.23 6.91
N VAL A 815 34.99 19.57 6.00
CA VAL A 815 34.73 18.12 6.08
C VAL A 815 36.03 17.32 5.92
N SER A 816 36.96 17.81 5.09
CA SER A 816 38.26 17.17 4.87
C SER A 816 39.16 17.30 6.11
N ALA A 817 39.17 18.46 6.77
CA ALA A 817 39.86 18.67 8.05
C ALA A 817 39.30 17.76 9.15
N ALA A 818 37.97 17.69 9.29
CA ALA A 818 37.32 16.80 10.25
C ALA A 818 37.63 15.32 9.98
N LEU A 819 37.65 14.89 8.70
CA LEU A 819 37.98 13.52 8.32
C LEU A 819 39.44 13.16 8.66
N GLU A 820 40.40 14.04 8.32
CA GLU A 820 41.82 13.84 8.65
C GLU A 820 42.04 13.75 10.17
N GLY A 821 41.31 14.58 10.94
CA GLY A 821 41.28 14.53 12.40
C GLY A 821 40.78 13.17 12.92
N ILE A 822 39.67 12.65 12.37
CA ILE A 822 39.10 11.35 12.74
C ILE A 822 40.05 10.21 12.36
N GLU A 823 40.65 10.22 11.16
CA GLU A 823 41.61 9.20 10.74
C GLU A 823 42.84 9.16 11.66
N THR A 824 43.36 10.34 12.01
CA THR A 824 44.46 10.48 12.96
C THR A 824 44.06 9.97 14.35
N ALA A 825 42.86 10.31 14.82
CA ALA A 825 42.32 9.84 16.10
C ALA A 825 42.16 8.31 16.12
N VAL A 826 41.66 7.69 15.05
CA VAL A 826 41.52 6.23 14.92
C VAL A 826 42.90 5.56 14.91
N TYR A 827 43.86 6.12 14.17
CA TYR A 827 45.24 5.63 14.13
C TYR A 827 45.89 5.68 15.53
N LEU A 828 45.82 6.83 16.20
CA LEU A 828 46.35 7.02 17.55
C LEU A 828 45.64 6.14 18.57
N LYS A 829 44.31 6.00 18.50
CA LYS A 829 43.54 5.07 19.34
C LYS A 829 44.00 3.64 19.16
N GLY A 830 44.23 3.19 17.91
CA GLY A 830 44.78 1.86 17.63
C GLY A 830 46.15 1.64 18.25
N LEU A 831 47.05 2.62 18.12
CA LEU A 831 48.40 2.55 18.66
C LEU A 831 48.41 2.59 20.20
N THR A 832 47.76 3.60 20.79
CA THR A 832 47.71 3.82 22.23
C THR A 832 46.96 2.70 22.95
N SER A 833 45.86 2.18 22.38
CA SER A 833 45.13 1.06 23.00
C SER A 833 45.98 -0.21 23.08
N GLU A 834 46.79 -0.52 22.07
CA GLU A 834 47.72 -1.66 22.12
C GLU A 834 48.89 -1.41 23.09
N MET A 835 49.40 -0.17 23.18
CA MET A 835 50.39 0.22 24.19
C MET A 835 49.84 0.06 25.62
N VAL A 836 48.62 0.55 25.88
CA VAL A 836 47.93 0.43 27.17
C VAL A 836 47.65 -1.03 27.48
N ARG A 837 47.15 -1.82 26.53
CA ARG A 837 46.89 -3.26 26.69
C ARG A 837 48.17 -4.05 27.00
N TYR A 838 49.28 -3.69 26.36
CA TYR A 838 50.59 -4.24 26.68
C TYR A 838 51.01 -3.84 28.11
N GLY A 839 50.91 -2.56 28.46
CA GLY A 839 51.17 -2.04 29.81
C GLY A 839 50.37 -2.79 30.89
N ASP A 840 49.07 -2.94 30.70
CA ASP A 840 48.18 -3.73 31.57
C ASP A 840 48.62 -5.18 31.68
N SER A 841 49.05 -5.78 30.56
CA SER A 841 49.51 -7.18 30.54
C SER A 841 50.83 -7.34 31.29
N VAL A 842 51.74 -6.37 31.20
CA VAL A 842 53.01 -6.34 31.94
C VAL A 842 52.76 -6.10 33.43
N LEU A 843 51.89 -5.15 33.79
CA LEU A 843 51.50 -4.89 35.17
C LEU A 843 50.85 -6.12 35.81
N LYS A 844 50.00 -6.86 35.08
CA LYS A 844 49.44 -8.15 35.55
C LYS A 844 50.49 -9.24 35.74
N THR A 845 51.59 -9.21 34.99
CA THR A 845 52.69 -10.16 35.17
C THR A 845 53.60 -9.80 36.35
N LEU A 846 53.82 -8.51 36.61
CA LEU A 846 54.58 -8.04 37.78
C LEU A 846 53.75 -8.09 39.08
N GLY A 847 52.46 -7.77 39.03
CA GLY A 847 51.58 -7.59 40.19
C GLY A 847 50.95 -8.86 40.77
N ASN A 848 51.25 -10.04 40.22
CA ASN A 848 50.73 -11.33 40.71
C ASN A 848 51.76 -12.16 41.49
N GLU A 849 52.90 -11.56 41.85
CA GLU A 849 53.79 -12.11 42.87
C GLU A 849 53.25 -11.73 44.25
N ASP A 850 52.40 -12.59 44.82
CA ASP A 850 52.07 -12.55 46.24
C ASP A 850 53.37 -12.50 47.06
N THR A 851 53.67 -11.31 47.58
CA THR A 851 54.82 -10.99 48.44
C THR A 851 54.87 -11.81 49.74
N GLY A 852 53.88 -12.67 50.01
CA GLY A 852 53.83 -13.58 51.17
C GLY A 852 54.40 -14.99 50.96
N ARG A 853 54.77 -15.41 49.74
CA ARG A 853 55.38 -16.75 49.49
C ARG A 853 56.84 -16.73 49.05
N MET A 854 57.49 -15.56 49.18
CA MET A 854 58.91 -15.29 48.88
C MET A 854 59.88 -15.85 49.94
N ALA A 855 59.72 -17.11 50.35
CA ALA A 855 60.75 -17.78 51.16
C ALA A 855 61.28 -19.08 50.51
N LYS A 856 60.67 -19.56 49.40
CA LYS A 856 61.07 -20.82 48.76
C LYS A 856 61.00 -20.87 47.22
N SER A 857 60.82 -19.75 46.52
CA SER A 857 60.86 -19.73 45.04
C SER A 857 61.93 -18.81 44.49
N ILE A 858 62.55 -19.28 43.40
CA ILE A 858 63.59 -18.62 42.62
C ILE A 858 63.12 -17.22 42.23
N LEU A 859 63.86 -16.19 42.68
CA LEU A 859 63.59 -14.79 42.39
C LEU A 859 64.32 -14.44 41.09
N THR A 860 63.57 -14.33 39.99
CA THR A 860 64.13 -13.97 38.68
C THR A 860 64.28 -12.45 38.62
N LEU A 861 65.43 -11.93 39.03
CA LEU A 861 65.77 -10.53 38.80
C LEU A 861 66.08 -10.34 37.31
N PRO A 862 65.39 -9.43 36.58
CA PRO A 862 65.75 -9.12 35.21
C PRO A 862 67.15 -8.53 35.18
N SER A 863 68.10 -9.29 34.63
CA SER A 863 69.47 -8.83 34.42
C SER A 863 69.52 -7.90 33.22
N GLY A 864 69.47 -6.58 33.44
CA GLY A 864 69.81 -5.58 32.44
C GLY A 864 68.95 -4.32 32.50
N GLU A 865 69.38 -3.35 33.29
CA GLU A 865 68.82 -2.00 33.45
C GLU A 865 68.90 -1.10 32.18
N LYS A 866 68.89 -1.65 30.96
CA LYS A 866 69.05 -0.84 29.73
C LYS A 866 68.02 -1.06 28.61
N ASP A 867 67.15 -2.06 28.70
CA ASP A 867 66.16 -2.35 27.64
C ASP A 867 64.70 -1.99 28.02
N LEU A 868 64.47 -1.38 29.19
CA LEU A 868 63.11 -1.14 29.71
C LEU A 868 62.48 0.21 29.28
N SER A 869 63.22 1.12 28.64
CA SER A 869 62.67 2.42 28.21
C SER A 869 62.06 2.40 26.79
N ILE A 870 62.06 1.25 26.12
CA ILE A 870 61.56 1.12 24.74
C ILE A 870 60.52 -0.01 24.71
N LEU A 871 59.43 0.20 23.97
CA LEU A 871 58.41 -0.83 23.76
C LEU A 871 59.00 -2.00 22.96
N PRO A 872 58.78 -3.27 23.37
CA PRO A 872 59.28 -4.41 22.61
C PRO A 872 58.52 -4.56 21.29
N ILE A 873 59.26 -4.89 20.23
CA ILE A 873 58.73 -5.07 18.85
C ILE A 873 57.50 -6.00 18.79
N GLY A 874 57.48 -7.03 19.65
CA GLY A 874 56.41 -8.03 19.65
C GLY A 874 55.19 -7.71 20.51
N LEU A 875 55.23 -6.65 21.36
CA LEU A 875 54.19 -6.27 22.33
C LEU A 875 53.54 -7.48 23.07
N LYS A 876 54.34 -8.51 23.37
CA LYS A 876 53.89 -9.73 24.05
C LYS A 876 54.42 -9.74 25.47
N ALA A 877 53.54 -9.63 26.45
CA ALA A 877 53.86 -9.95 27.83
C ALA A 877 53.93 -11.47 28.03
N GLU A 878 54.86 -11.93 28.85
CA GLU A 878 55.00 -13.36 29.17
C GLU A 878 53.80 -13.82 30.00
N LYS A 879 52.95 -14.67 29.41
CA LYS A 879 51.78 -15.20 30.10
C LYS A 879 52.18 -16.27 31.11
N GLN A 880 51.63 -16.19 32.32
CA GLN A 880 51.71 -17.28 33.30
C GLN A 880 51.13 -18.57 32.70
N ILE A 881 51.78 -19.70 32.99
CA ILE A 881 51.35 -21.01 32.51
C ILE A 881 49.96 -21.34 33.08
N SER A 882 48.97 -21.50 32.20
CA SER A 882 47.61 -21.88 32.60
C SER A 882 47.60 -23.20 33.37
N ARG A 883 46.82 -23.26 34.46
CA ARG A 883 46.59 -24.48 35.24
C ARG A 883 45.70 -25.50 34.51
N LEU A 884 45.12 -25.11 33.37
CA LEU A 884 44.22 -25.93 32.57
C LEU A 884 44.86 -26.28 31.22
N ARG A 885 44.50 -27.45 30.69
CA ARG A 885 44.90 -27.96 29.38
C ARG A 885 43.67 -28.46 28.65
N VAL A 886 43.61 -28.19 27.35
CA VAL A 886 42.60 -28.74 26.45
C VAL A 886 43.08 -30.10 25.95
N GLY A 887 42.28 -31.15 26.19
CA GLY A 887 42.48 -32.53 25.78
C GLY A 887 41.91 -32.83 24.39
N ALA A 888 41.98 -34.09 23.98
CA ALA A 888 41.40 -34.53 22.71
C ALA A 888 39.86 -34.37 22.74
N GLY A 889 39.28 -33.81 21.70
CA GLY A 889 37.83 -33.55 21.64
C GLY A 889 37.35 -32.29 22.37
N GLY A 890 38.27 -31.43 22.85
CA GLY A 890 37.92 -30.14 23.47
C GLY A 890 37.68 -30.18 24.98
N GLU A 891 37.88 -31.32 25.64
CA GLU A 891 37.72 -31.47 27.09
C GLU A 891 38.74 -30.63 27.87
N ILE A 892 38.32 -29.91 28.91
CA ILE A 892 39.19 -29.05 29.73
C ILE A 892 39.62 -29.84 30.98
N GLN A 893 40.92 -30.15 31.09
CA GLN A 893 41.51 -30.89 32.19
C GLN A 893 42.54 -30.07 32.98
N LYS A 894 42.74 -30.38 34.26
CA LYS A 894 43.77 -29.74 35.09
C LYS A 894 45.16 -30.24 34.71
N ARG A 895 46.13 -29.33 34.52
CA ARG A 895 47.52 -29.69 34.21
C ARG A 895 48.21 -30.35 35.40
N SER A 896 48.97 -31.42 35.11
CA SER A 896 49.87 -32.03 36.09
C SER A 896 51.05 -31.11 36.42
N LYS A 897 51.57 -31.20 37.65
CA LYS A 897 52.78 -30.48 38.08
C LYS A 897 53.98 -30.77 37.16
N ARG A 898 54.08 -32.00 36.63
CA ARG A 898 55.13 -32.40 35.67
C ARG A 898 55.02 -31.62 34.35
N ASP A 899 53.80 -31.46 33.84
CA ASP A 899 53.54 -30.71 32.61
C ASP A 899 53.78 -29.21 32.79
N ILE A 900 53.43 -28.66 33.96
CA ILE A 900 53.72 -27.27 34.33
C ILE A 900 55.24 -27.05 34.38
N GLY A 901 56.00 -27.92 35.05
CA GLY A 901 57.46 -27.83 35.12
C GLY A 901 58.14 -27.95 33.76
N ARG A 902 57.65 -28.82 32.88
CA ARG A 902 58.14 -28.93 31.48
C ARG A 902 57.94 -27.64 30.69
N LEU A 903 56.81 -26.95 30.88
CA LEU A 903 56.54 -25.68 30.21
C LEU A 903 57.37 -24.54 30.79
N LEU A 904 57.56 -24.52 32.12
CA LEU A 904 58.42 -23.53 32.78
C LEU A 904 59.87 -23.66 32.27
N SER A 905 60.39 -24.89 32.17
CA SER A 905 61.72 -25.16 31.58
C SER A 905 61.85 -24.73 30.12
N ARG A 906 60.74 -24.63 29.36
CA ARG A 906 60.75 -24.11 27.98
C ARG A 906 60.69 -22.59 27.89
N GLN A 907 60.22 -21.91 28.95
CA GLN A 907 60.20 -20.44 29.03
C GLN A 907 61.57 -19.87 29.41
N VAL A 908 62.44 -20.68 30.04
CA VAL A 908 63.82 -20.29 30.36
C VAL A 908 64.65 -20.12 29.07
N GLY A 909 65.35 -18.99 28.96
CA GLY A 909 66.22 -18.68 27.82
C GLY A 909 67.49 -19.54 27.74
N LYS A 910 68.30 -19.34 26.69
CA LYS A 910 69.56 -20.10 26.46
C LYS A 910 70.60 -19.91 27.57
N TYR A 911 70.54 -18.79 28.29
CA TYR A 911 71.43 -18.46 29.39
C TYR A 911 70.62 -17.79 30.51
N THR A 912 70.71 -18.32 31.72
CA THR A 912 70.11 -17.75 32.93
C THR A 912 71.09 -17.85 34.09
N ARG A 913 71.06 -16.86 34.99
CA ARG A 913 71.83 -16.88 36.23
C ARG A 913 70.90 -17.16 37.40
N GLU A 914 70.79 -18.42 37.79
CA GLU A 914 69.98 -18.84 38.93
C GLU A 914 70.82 -18.82 40.20
N ARG A 915 70.63 -17.79 41.03
CA ARG A 915 71.29 -17.69 42.35
C ARG A 915 70.44 -18.42 43.39
N ILE A 916 70.93 -19.55 43.88
CA ILE A 916 70.34 -20.23 45.04
C ILE A 916 70.83 -19.52 46.30
N VAL A 917 69.90 -18.99 47.09
CA VAL A 917 70.18 -18.46 48.43
C VAL A 917 69.78 -19.56 49.42
N LEU A 918 70.75 -20.04 50.21
CA LEU A 918 70.57 -21.10 51.21
C LEU A 918 70.17 -20.53 52.56
#